data_AF-A0A9D2P1D5-F1
#
_entry.id   AF-A0A9D2P1D5-F1
#
_cell.length_a   1.000
_cell.length_b   1.000
_cell.length_c   1.000
_cell.angle_alpha   90.00
_cell.angle_beta   90.00
_cell.angle_gamma   90.00
#
_symmetry.space_group_name_H-M   'P 1'
#
loop_
_entity.id
_entity.type
_entity.pdbx_description
1 polymer ?
#
loop_
_entity_poly.entity_id
_entity_poly.type
_entity_poly.pdbx_seq_one_letter_code
_entity_poly.pdbx_strand_id
1 'polypeptide(L)'
;MKRFGIRATALALAVLIGLAPAASASVALGDDLHSGTVELAPGTELNQQVFWSNSRSDLRRENYLVYSPTDGVCPVVVYGDKLLSKQDLSAMASSLEAQGLRVLGGVNGDFFDLSTGNALGVIISEGVLRTTSGGYYAIGFLEDGTAFIGKPDISVTATFSGATMRVTDVNKTRTAADGTHEGGLYLYTDEYSRTTQHTAPGYDVILTPVTDDLGSTIDVDLDVTDPEEQDPDAQQETEETQDPDAEEGSGGDTRDDTEESGEADSSNGDAEESGEADSSNTDPGEADQATDSQDLEDTETVAEGTQEVDEVTGSLTITNELKVGGRLVCTVDQVLESTGSIEIPAGKLVLTVNQNNNEWLLGQVQSLKAGDQVTIDVTAADTRWEDVVTAIGGFYKIVTGGQVGPDTDSTANPRTAIGIRADGSVVFYTIDGRQSGYSVGATLTQVAQRLIELGCVEAIGLDGGGSTVIGATLPDEETMSILNRPSDGSLRAVTNGIFLVSELEPTEELDHYYVTPYSSLVLSGAQVALTAIPVDTNGYTFSDDSTVLWSIQNGDGVVSVDGVFTAGSESGTTQVTAASSAAEGTASFTVVKTPDTIAVSNQETGAPVTALALDPMDTVDLTANATWKNMILTSQDTCYTWSADEAIGTVDENGVFTASDVSGTGNLTVRAGDRSLTIPVTVAGHIQELESFEGGEVTVFTGTDTTVVSLETSADLVRYGRQSLRLDYQAGTTGSAAVGAALTIPEGDRYLSLWVYGDGSGNTLTATVTDTAGTASDVVLGTLDFTGWQHLATLLPENAASVTALNVVYGGGEKAVGTLYLDQITSGTESAGDETPPTVTVSVADGVLTAYVSDNMDKSFAKSAVTLTWDGASVDFTWEEEAGALTWTLPAEDGRLHRATVTASDQSGNTGRGSVNVTPADGTSTAQNPFVDMTAHWASPYTTYLYDSGVVQGVDSDAGPLFQPDKNITRGEFALMVARWMGLDLDSYADVELPFADLDTVPSWCLNAMKAMYAEGILKGSLEGGVLMGRATASISRAEAMTILGRIQGQGYIRQSLTFSDADQVPAWALSYVETLVGQGIISGYDNLLRPNDSVTRAEVAKMLFFLL
;
A
#
# COMPACT_ATOMS: atom_id res chain seq x y z
N MET A 1 32.98 -7.43 -57.03
CA MET A 1 33.08 -5.95 -56.93
C MET A 1 31.79 -5.21 -57.28
N LYS A 2 30.90 -5.68 -58.18
CA LYS A 2 29.58 -5.02 -58.42
C LYS A 2 28.47 -5.38 -57.41
N ARG A 3 28.59 -6.50 -56.67
CA ARG A 3 27.64 -6.92 -55.61
C ARG A 3 27.86 -6.28 -54.23
N PHE A 4 28.99 -5.60 -54.02
CA PHE A 4 29.32 -4.92 -52.75
C PHE A 4 28.76 -3.49 -52.67
N GLY A 5 28.57 -2.83 -53.83
CA GLY A 5 28.07 -1.45 -53.86
C GLY A 5 26.57 -1.32 -53.60
N ILE A 6 25.77 -2.36 -53.87
CA ILE A 6 24.31 -2.32 -53.68
C ILE A 6 23.97 -2.57 -52.19
N ARG A 7 24.70 -3.47 -51.50
CA ARG A 7 24.51 -3.71 -50.05
C ARG A 7 24.99 -2.56 -49.17
N ALA A 8 26.09 -1.89 -49.54
CA ALA A 8 26.55 -0.70 -48.81
C ALA A 8 25.60 0.51 -48.94
N THR A 9 24.82 0.58 -50.02
CA THR A 9 23.85 1.68 -50.22
C THR A 9 22.51 1.38 -49.54
N ALA A 10 22.09 0.11 -49.47
CA ALA A 10 20.92 -0.31 -48.67
C ALA A 10 21.19 -0.21 -47.15
N LEU A 11 22.40 -0.57 -46.69
CA LEU A 11 22.82 -0.41 -45.31
C LEU A 11 23.00 1.06 -44.91
N ALA A 12 23.50 1.91 -45.82
CA ALA A 12 23.56 3.35 -45.59
C ALA A 12 22.17 4.02 -45.60
N LEU A 13 21.17 3.44 -46.28
CA LEU A 13 19.79 3.93 -46.26
C LEU A 13 19.05 3.48 -44.98
N ALA A 14 19.34 2.28 -44.46
CA ALA A 14 18.87 1.82 -43.15
C ALA A 14 19.47 2.65 -42.00
N VAL A 15 20.77 3.00 -42.09
CA VAL A 15 21.44 3.89 -41.11
C VAL A 15 20.94 5.36 -41.21
N LEU A 16 20.36 5.77 -42.34
CA LEU A 16 19.75 7.10 -42.50
C LEU A 16 18.28 7.15 -42.03
N ILE A 17 17.62 6.00 -41.85
CA ILE A 17 16.28 5.90 -41.23
C ILE A 17 16.39 5.78 -39.70
N GLY A 18 17.52 5.27 -39.18
CA GLY A 18 17.82 5.24 -37.74
C GLY A 18 18.29 6.57 -37.11
N LEU A 19 18.31 7.66 -37.88
CA LEU A 19 18.59 9.02 -37.40
C LEU A 19 17.30 9.85 -37.37
N ALA A 20 16.27 9.35 -36.69
CA ALA A 20 15.22 10.23 -36.18
C ALA A 20 15.84 11.10 -35.06
N PRO A 21 15.69 12.43 -35.09
CA PRO A 21 16.20 13.29 -34.04
C PRO A 21 15.56 12.91 -32.71
N ALA A 22 16.39 12.94 -31.65
CA ALA A 22 15.94 12.91 -30.27
C ALA A 22 14.74 13.84 -30.06
N ALA A 23 13.71 13.32 -29.38
CA ALA A 23 12.46 13.98 -28.99
C ALA A 23 11.66 14.63 -30.13
N SER A 24 10.83 13.84 -30.82
CA SER A 24 9.64 14.36 -31.47
C SER A 24 8.43 13.86 -30.68
N ALA A 25 7.80 14.75 -29.91
CA ALA A 25 6.50 14.46 -29.31
C ALA A 25 5.52 14.01 -30.40
N SER A 26 4.69 13.01 -30.12
CA SER A 26 3.54 12.72 -30.98
C SER A 26 2.57 13.87 -30.84
N VAL A 27 2.19 14.50 -31.94
CA VAL A 27 1.17 15.57 -31.92
C VAL A 27 -0.16 14.97 -31.47
N ALA A 28 -0.42 13.71 -31.83
CA ALA A 28 -1.62 12.98 -31.42
C ALA A 28 -1.63 12.59 -29.93
N LEU A 29 -0.51 12.06 -29.40
CA LEU A 29 -0.51 11.38 -28.10
C LEU A 29 0.18 12.16 -26.97
N GLY A 30 1.11 13.07 -27.27
CA GLY A 30 1.85 13.87 -26.31
C GLY A 30 3.35 13.60 -26.31
N ASP A 31 4.01 13.91 -25.19
CA ASP A 31 5.48 13.82 -25.08
C ASP A 31 5.92 12.37 -24.89
N ASP A 32 6.89 11.92 -25.68
CA ASP A 32 7.50 10.60 -25.52
C ASP A 32 8.30 10.52 -24.21
N LEU A 33 8.05 9.47 -23.43
CA LEU A 33 8.76 9.19 -22.18
C LEU A 33 9.67 7.98 -22.28
N HIS A 34 9.24 6.94 -22.99
CA HIS A 34 9.93 5.68 -23.05
C HIS A 34 9.47 4.87 -24.26
N SER A 35 10.42 4.23 -24.94
CA SER A 35 10.19 3.41 -26.12
C SER A 35 11.07 2.17 -26.10
N GLY A 36 10.54 1.05 -26.57
CA GLY A 36 11.28 -0.17 -26.83
C GLY A 36 10.84 -0.80 -28.16
N THR A 37 11.80 -1.35 -28.89
CA THR A 37 11.57 -2.05 -30.17
C THR A 37 12.35 -3.36 -30.16
N VAL A 38 11.74 -4.43 -30.67
CA VAL A 38 12.37 -5.74 -30.83
C VAL A 38 11.89 -6.40 -32.13
N GLU A 39 12.82 -7.00 -32.87
CA GLU A 39 12.50 -7.83 -34.03
C GLU A 39 12.09 -9.23 -33.56
N LEU A 40 10.96 -9.74 -34.05
CA LEU A 40 10.42 -11.05 -33.66
C LEU A 40 10.73 -12.12 -34.70
N ALA A 41 10.72 -11.73 -35.97
CA ALA A 41 11.01 -12.55 -37.14
C ALA A 41 11.30 -11.62 -38.34
N PRO A 42 11.82 -12.12 -39.47
CA PRO A 42 12.10 -11.29 -40.63
C PRO A 42 10.90 -10.48 -41.09
N GLY A 43 11.06 -9.15 -41.06
CA GLY A 43 10.02 -8.21 -41.45
C GLY A 43 8.91 -8.03 -40.40
N THR A 44 9.06 -8.56 -39.19
CA THR A 44 8.09 -8.43 -38.10
C THR A 44 8.74 -7.84 -36.84
N GLU A 45 8.28 -6.66 -36.42
CA GLU A 45 8.80 -5.93 -35.26
C GLU A 45 7.70 -5.62 -34.25
N LEU A 46 8.01 -5.74 -32.96
CA LEU A 46 7.20 -5.24 -31.85
C LEU A 46 7.72 -3.90 -31.37
N ASN A 47 6.80 -2.97 -31.12
CA ASN A 47 7.08 -1.65 -30.57
C ASN A 47 6.18 -1.38 -29.36
N GLN A 48 6.77 -0.93 -28.26
CA GLN A 48 6.07 -0.50 -27.04
C GLN A 48 6.49 0.93 -26.70
N GLN A 49 5.52 1.83 -26.50
CA GLN A 49 5.82 3.25 -26.23
C GLN A 49 4.90 3.82 -25.13
N VAL A 50 5.46 4.72 -24.33
CA VAL A 50 4.77 5.43 -23.25
C VAL A 50 4.87 6.93 -23.47
N PHE A 51 3.72 7.60 -23.45
CA PHE A 51 3.60 9.05 -23.64
C PHE A 51 3.01 9.73 -22.41
N TRP A 52 3.35 11.01 -22.25
CA TRP A 52 2.67 11.91 -21.34
C TRP A 52 1.62 12.75 -22.06
N SER A 53 0.35 12.59 -21.65
CA SER A 53 -0.74 13.42 -22.13
C SER A 53 -0.73 14.78 -21.42
N ASN A 54 -0.23 15.82 -22.08
CA ASN A 54 -0.27 17.18 -21.53
C ASN A 54 -1.71 17.66 -21.26
N SER A 55 -2.69 17.23 -22.07
CA SER A 55 -4.11 17.60 -21.91
C SER A 55 -4.80 16.90 -20.75
N ARG A 56 -4.34 15.70 -20.35
CA ARG A 56 -4.95 14.90 -19.28
C ARG A 56 -4.10 14.86 -18.01
N SER A 57 -2.85 15.32 -18.08
CA SER A 57 -1.84 15.17 -17.03
C SER A 57 -1.69 13.71 -16.56
N ASP A 58 -1.69 12.78 -17.50
CA ASP A 58 -1.63 11.33 -17.23
C ASP A 58 -1.00 10.59 -18.43
N LEU A 59 -0.70 9.30 -18.26
CA LEU A 59 0.02 8.47 -19.23
C LEU A 59 -0.87 7.99 -20.40
N ARG A 60 -0.22 7.64 -21.51
CA ARG A 60 -0.77 6.82 -22.59
C ARG A 60 0.23 5.72 -22.95
N ARG A 61 -0.24 4.51 -23.17
CA ARG A 61 0.61 3.36 -23.54
C ARG A 61 0.10 2.73 -24.81
N GLU A 62 0.93 2.75 -25.85
CA GLU A 62 0.65 2.07 -27.11
C GLU A 62 1.58 0.88 -27.28
N ASN A 63 1.07 -0.11 -27.99
CA ASN A 63 1.78 -1.30 -28.38
C ASN A 63 1.37 -1.64 -29.81
N TYR A 64 2.33 -1.88 -30.69
CA TYR A 64 2.01 -2.23 -32.07
C TYR A 64 3.04 -3.17 -32.69
N LEU A 65 2.57 -4.02 -33.60
CA LEU A 65 3.38 -4.86 -34.46
C LEU A 65 3.48 -4.21 -35.85
N VAL A 66 4.66 -4.25 -36.45
CA VAL A 66 4.87 -3.89 -37.86
C VAL A 66 5.17 -5.17 -38.62
N TYR A 67 4.37 -5.47 -39.63
CA TYR A 67 4.53 -6.63 -40.51
C TYR A 67 4.82 -6.15 -41.93
N SER A 68 5.98 -6.51 -42.45
CA SER A 68 6.32 -6.37 -43.86
C SER A 68 6.14 -7.74 -44.53
N PRO A 69 5.36 -7.85 -45.62
CA PRO A 69 5.15 -9.13 -46.30
C PRO A 69 6.47 -9.81 -46.67
N THR A 70 6.66 -11.03 -46.16
CA THR A 70 7.84 -11.88 -46.36
C THR A 70 7.40 -13.33 -46.57
N ASP A 71 8.24 -14.11 -47.28
CA ASP A 71 8.00 -15.55 -47.43
C ASP A 71 8.04 -16.22 -46.04
N GLY A 72 6.96 -16.90 -45.65
CA GLY A 72 6.89 -17.73 -44.44
C GLY A 72 6.30 -17.07 -43.19
N VAL A 73 5.95 -15.79 -43.23
CA VAL A 73 5.14 -15.13 -42.18
C VAL A 73 3.81 -14.68 -42.77
N CYS A 74 2.69 -15.16 -42.23
CA CYS A 74 1.36 -14.89 -42.74
C CYS A 74 0.37 -14.41 -41.66
N PRO A 75 -0.55 -13.50 -42.00
CA PRO A 75 -1.69 -13.15 -41.16
C PRO A 75 -2.78 -14.22 -41.21
N VAL A 76 -3.29 -14.60 -40.05
CA VAL A 76 -4.37 -15.58 -39.89
C VAL A 76 -5.45 -15.05 -38.96
N VAL A 77 -6.72 -15.28 -39.29
CA VAL A 77 -7.85 -14.96 -38.42
C VAL A 77 -8.23 -16.21 -37.64
N VAL A 78 -8.39 -16.05 -36.33
CA VAL A 78 -8.74 -17.12 -35.42
C VAL A 78 -10.08 -16.80 -34.76
N TYR A 79 -10.93 -17.80 -34.67
CA TYR A 79 -12.16 -17.82 -33.90
C TYR A 79 -12.22 -19.16 -33.14
N GLY A 80 -13.15 -19.31 -32.18
CA GLY A 80 -13.24 -20.56 -31.42
C GLY A 80 -13.75 -21.76 -32.24
N ASP A 81 -14.08 -22.88 -31.59
CA ASP A 81 -14.59 -24.10 -32.24
C ASP A 81 -15.78 -23.90 -33.20
N LYS A 82 -16.50 -22.78 -33.01
CA LYS A 82 -17.60 -22.28 -33.84
C LYS A 82 -17.56 -20.77 -33.87
N LEU A 83 -18.12 -20.15 -34.90
CA LEU A 83 -18.12 -18.69 -35.11
C LEU A 83 -18.80 -17.90 -33.99
N LEU A 84 -19.75 -18.50 -33.25
CA LEU A 84 -20.35 -17.87 -32.06
C LEU A 84 -19.57 -18.09 -30.77
N SER A 85 -18.49 -18.87 -30.80
CA SER A 85 -17.69 -19.16 -29.62
C SER A 85 -16.83 -17.94 -29.28
N LYS A 86 -16.88 -17.51 -28.03
CA LYS A 86 -16.00 -16.45 -27.53
C LYS A 86 -14.80 -17.04 -26.80
N GLN A 87 -13.61 -16.54 -27.10
CA GLN A 87 -12.35 -16.91 -26.47
C GLN A 87 -11.53 -15.65 -26.22
N ASP A 88 -10.67 -15.66 -25.20
CA ASP A 88 -9.67 -14.60 -25.06
C ASP A 88 -8.51 -14.80 -26.05
N LEU A 89 -7.73 -13.74 -26.27
CA LEU A 89 -6.64 -13.73 -27.24
C LEU A 89 -5.53 -14.75 -26.91
N SER A 90 -5.31 -15.03 -25.61
CA SER A 90 -4.33 -16.03 -25.18
C SER A 90 -4.76 -17.45 -25.57
N ALA A 91 -6.03 -17.80 -25.37
CA ALA A 91 -6.58 -19.08 -25.79
C ALA A 91 -6.52 -19.28 -27.31
N MET A 92 -6.77 -18.21 -28.08
CA MET A 92 -6.63 -18.24 -29.55
C MET A 92 -5.17 -18.49 -29.96
N ALA A 93 -4.20 -17.81 -29.36
CA ALA A 93 -2.78 -18.06 -29.64
C ALA A 93 -2.37 -19.50 -29.29
N SER A 94 -2.76 -20.00 -28.12
CA SER A 94 -2.48 -21.38 -27.73
C SER A 94 -3.10 -22.41 -28.68
N SER A 95 -4.23 -22.08 -29.32
CA SER A 95 -4.83 -22.95 -30.34
C SER A 95 -3.98 -23.04 -31.62
N LEU A 96 -3.31 -21.95 -32.01
CA LEU A 96 -2.38 -21.93 -33.15
C LEU A 96 -1.08 -22.67 -32.80
N GLU A 97 -0.54 -22.44 -31.61
CA GLU A 97 0.66 -23.12 -31.10
C GLU A 97 0.45 -24.63 -31.00
N ALA A 98 -0.74 -25.08 -30.57
CA ALA A 98 -1.11 -26.49 -30.53
C ALA A 98 -1.20 -27.15 -31.93
N GLN A 99 -1.35 -26.35 -32.99
CA GLN A 99 -1.30 -26.81 -34.38
C GLN A 99 0.14 -26.88 -34.92
N GLY A 100 1.13 -26.46 -34.13
CA GLY A 100 2.54 -26.43 -34.50
C GLY A 100 2.97 -25.14 -35.20
N LEU A 101 2.11 -24.13 -35.25
CA LEU A 101 2.45 -22.81 -35.78
C LEU A 101 3.17 -21.98 -34.73
N ARG A 102 4.20 -21.23 -35.14
CA ARG A 102 4.84 -20.23 -34.26
C ARG A 102 4.05 -18.94 -34.32
N VAL A 103 3.38 -18.57 -33.23
CA VAL A 103 2.71 -17.27 -33.10
C VAL A 103 3.76 -16.20 -32.84
N LEU A 104 3.82 -15.18 -33.69
CA LEU A 104 4.70 -14.02 -33.48
C LEU A 104 3.99 -12.96 -32.64
N GLY A 105 2.70 -12.73 -32.91
CA GLY A 105 1.85 -11.85 -32.12
C GLY A 105 0.48 -11.69 -32.76
N GLY A 106 -0.40 -10.94 -32.10
CA GLY A 106 -1.75 -10.72 -32.59
C GLY A 106 -2.53 -9.71 -31.78
N VAL A 107 -3.69 -9.31 -32.31
CA VAL A 107 -4.62 -8.37 -31.68
C VAL A 107 -6.04 -8.92 -31.73
N ASN A 108 -6.92 -8.41 -30.87
CA ASN A 108 -8.35 -8.68 -30.98
C ASN A 108 -8.92 -8.19 -32.33
N GLY A 109 -10.04 -8.79 -32.73
CA GLY A 109 -10.61 -8.60 -34.05
C GLY A 109 -11.85 -7.71 -34.11
N ASP A 110 -12.83 -8.21 -34.85
CA ASP A 110 -14.04 -7.52 -35.29
C ASP A 110 -14.99 -7.15 -34.14
N PHE A 111 -15.89 -6.21 -34.41
CA PHE A 111 -17.02 -5.92 -33.55
C PHE A 111 -17.99 -7.11 -33.52
N PHE A 112 -18.64 -7.31 -32.37
CA PHE A 112 -19.55 -8.43 -32.20
C PHE A 112 -20.65 -8.12 -31.19
N ASP A 113 -21.76 -8.85 -31.32
CA ASP A 113 -22.84 -8.85 -30.34
C ASP A 113 -22.40 -9.62 -29.09
N LEU A 114 -22.32 -8.94 -27.94
CA LEU A 114 -21.89 -9.56 -26.68
C LEU A 114 -22.80 -10.72 -26.23
N SER A 115 -24.09 -10.67 -26.57
CA SER A 115 -25.07 -11.66 -26.16
C SER A 115 -24.99 -12.93 -27.00
N THR A 116 -24.84 -12.80 -28.31
CA THR A 116 -24.87 -13.93 -29.25
C THR A 116 -23.49 -14.41 -29.68
N GLY A 117 -22.46 -13.56 -29.62
CA GLY A 117 -21.12 -13.84 -30.14
C GLY A 117 -20.99 -13.64 -31.66
N ASN A 118 -22.03 -13.18 -32.34
CA ASN A 118 -21.99 -12.92 -33.77
C ASN A 118 -21.03 -11.76 -34.08
N ALA A 119 -20.02 -12.02 -34.90
CA ALA A 119 -19.24 -10.97 -35.54
C ALA A 119 -20.15 -10.11 -36.42
N LEU A 120 -19.87 -8.81 -36.56
CA LEU A 120 -20.67 -7.89 -37.38
C LEU A 120 -20.18 -7.83 -38.83
N GLY A 121 -18.87 -7.87 -39.05
CA GLY A 121 -18.23 -7.82 -40.35
C GLY A 121 -17.99 -9.19 -41.00
N VAL A 122 -17.19 -9.17 -42.07
CA VAL A 122 -16.77 -10.35 -42.83
C VAL A 122 -15.67 -11.11 -42.08
N ILE A 123 -15.69 -12.43 -42.19
CA ILE A 123 -14.56 -13.28 -41.84
C ILE A 123 -14.27 -14.15 -43.06
N ILE A 124 -13.04 -14.04 -43.58
CA ILE A 124 -12.49 -14.97 -44.57
C ILE A 124 -11.29 -15.64 -43.94
N SER A 125 -11.24 -16.96 -44.00
CA SER A 125 -10.10 -17.74 -43.52
C SER A 125 -9.83 -18.86 -44.50
N GLU A 126 -8.57 -19.02 -44.91
CA GLU A 126 -8.14 -19.99 -45.92
C GLU A 126 -8.86 -19.81 -47.29
N GLY A 127 -9.23 -18.56 -47.59
CA GLY A 127 -10.02 -18.18 -48.77
C GLY A 127 -11.48 -18.62 -48.71
N VAL A 128 -11.97 -19.11 -47.57
CA VAL A 128 -13.36 -19.50 -47.35
C VAL A 128 -14.10 -18.37 -46.63
N LEU A 129 -15.23 -17.96 -47.19
CA LEU A 129 -16.18 -17.05 -46.57
C LEU A 129 -16.84 -17.73 -45.36
N ARG A 130 -16.51 -17.25 -44.17
CA ARG A 130 -17.08 -17.74 -42.91
C ARG A 130 -18.29 -16.91 -42.47
N THR A 131 -18.28 -15.60 -42.69
CA THR A 131 -19.42 -14.71 -42.42
C THR A 131 -19.48 -13.60 -43.46
N THR A 132 -20.68 -13.13 -43.82
CA THR A 132 -20.89 -11.92 -44.64
C THR A 132 -20.70 -10.65 -43.81
N SER A 133 -20.49 -9.50 -44.48
CA SER A 133 -20.42 -8.17 -43.85
C SER A 133 -21.77 -7.46 -43.96
N GLY A 134 -22.17 -6.72 -42.92
CA GLY A 134 -23.30 -5.80 -42.93
C GLY A 134 -22.99 -4.43 -43.55
N GLY A 135 -22.26 -4.39 -44.67
CA GLY A 135 -21.81 -3.14 -45.32
C GLY A 135 -20.62 -2.43 -44.67
N TYR A 136 -19.96 -3.10 -43.71
CA TYR A 136 -18.77 -2.62 -43.01
C TYR A 136 -17.47 -2.83 -43.79
N TYR A 137 -16.46 -2.03 -43.46
CA TYR A 137 -15.11 -2.17 -44.00
C TYR A 137 -14.45 -3.47 -43.51
N ALA A 138 -13.42 -3.91 -44.22
CA ALA A 138 -12.58 -5.00 -43.80
C ALA A 138 -11.16 -4.77 -44.31
N ILE A 139 -10.21 -5.44 -43.67
CA ILE A 139 -8.88 -5.64 -44.22
C ILE A 139 -8.79 -7.05 -44.80
N GLY A 140 -8.35 -7.14 -46.05
CA GLY A 140 -8.10 -8.40 -46.75
C GLY A 140 -6.62 -8.59 -47.00
N PHE A 141 -6.13 -9.80 -46.78
CA PHE A 141 -4.76 -10.24 -47.04
C PHE A 141 -4.75 -11.26 -48.18
N LEU A 142 -3.83 -11.06 -49.12
CA LEU A 142 -3.60 -11.94 -50.27
C LEU A 142 -2.59 -13.05 -49.91
N GLU A 143 -2.47 -14.05 -50.78
CA GLU A 143 -1.55 -15.18 -50.60
C GLU A 143 -0.07 -14.75 -50.50
N ASP A 144 0.30 -13.63 -51.12
CA ASP A 144 1.65 -13.05 -51.03
C ASP A 144 1.89 -12.18 -49.77
N GLY A 145 0.92 -12.14 -48.86
CA GLY A 145 0.97 -11.38 -47.61
C GLY A 145 0.60 -9.90 -47.74
N THR A 146 0.44 -9.38 -48.96
CA THR A 146 0.02 -7.98 -49.14
C THR A 146 -1.43 -7.75 -48.72
N ALA A 147 -1.73 -6.52 -48.30
CA ALA A 147 -3.03 -6.19 -47.72
C ALA A 147 -3.69 -4.98 -48.40
N PHE A 148 -5.01 -4.92 -48.34
CA PHE A 148 -5.79 -3.72 -48.67
C PHE A 148 -7.00 -3.58 -47.74
N ILE A 149 -7.47 -2.33 -47.58
CA ILE A 149 -8.69 -2.01 -46.83
C ILE A 149 -9.78 -1.57 -47.81
N GLY A 150 -10.95 -2.17 -47.72
CA GLY A 150 -12.09 -1.88 -48.58
C GLY A 150 -13.40 -2.35 -47.98
N LYS A 151 -14.51 -2.05 -48.66
CA LYS A 151 -15.78 -2.72 -48.36
C LYS A 151 -15.81 -4.04 -49.15
N PRO A 152 -16.06 -5.18 -48.49
CA PRO A 152 -16.19 -6.47 -49.17
C PRO A 152 -17.35 -6.52 -50.16
N ASP A 153 -18.50 -5.95 -49.78
CA ASP A 153 -19.74 -5.93 -50.55
C ASP A 153 -20.00 -7.29 -51.24
N ILE A 154 -19.92 -8.36 -50.44
CA ILE A 154 -20.09 -9.74 -50.89
C ILE A 154 -21.58 -9.99 -51.11
N SER A 155 -21.92 -10.49 -52.28
CA SER A 155 -23.25 -10.96 -52.61
C SER A 155 -23.28 -12.48 -52.63
N VAL A 156 -24.31 -13.05 -52.01
CA VAL A 156 -24.56 -14.49 -52.00
C VAL A 156 -25.94 -14.73 -52.56
N THR A 157 -26.06 -15.61 -53.54
CA THR A 157 -27.36 -15.98 -54.12
C THR A 157 -27.57 -17.49 -54.08
N ALA A 158 -28.83 -17.91 -53.97
CA ALA A 158 -29.26 -19.30 -54.01
C ALA A 158 -30.23 -19.50 -55.18
N THR A 159 -29.87 -20.39 -56.10
CA THR A 159 -30.68 -20.75 -57.26
C THR A 159 -31.34 -22.11 -57.05
N PHE A 160 -32.67 -22.12 -57.02
CA PHE A 160 -33.49 -23.32 -56.96
C PHE A 160 -34.92 -23.05 -57.45
N SER A 161 -35.65 -24.11 -57.80
CA SER A 161 -37.04 -24.02 -58.31
C SER A 161 -37.23 -23.07 -59.50
N GLY A 162 -36.15 -22.78 -60.24
CA GLY A 162 -36.15 -21.89 -61.41
C GLY A 162 -36.01 -20.39 -61.10
N ALA A 163 -35.76 -20.02 -59.84
CA ALA A 163 -35.48 -18.66 -59.40
C ALA A 163 -34.09 -18.57 -58.76
N THR A 164 -33.45 -17.42 -58.89
CA THR A 164 -32.21 -17.06 -58.21
C THR A 164 -32.56 -16.01 -57.17
N MET A 165 -32.35 -16.28 -55.89
CA MET A 165 -32.73 -15.38 -54.79
C MET A 165 -31.48 -14.94 -54.02
N ARG A 166 -31.47 -13.72 -53.50
CA ARG A 166 -30.44 -13.26 -52.56
C ARG A 166 -30.51 -14.08 -51.27
N VAL A 167 -29.34 -14.43 -50.77
CA VAL A 167 -29.14 -14.93 -49.40
C VAL A 167 -28.75 -13.73 -48.57
N THR A 168 -29.63 -13.30 -47.67
CA THR A 168 -29.49 -12.13 -46.81
C THR A 168 -28.15 -12.14 -46.06
N ASP A 169 -27.82 -13.26 -45.42
CA ASP A 169 -26.54 -13.42 -44.72
C ASP A 169 -26.08 -14.87 -44.63
N VAL A 170 -24.76 -15.02 -44.53
CA VAL A 170 -24.10 -16.28 -44.20
C VAL A 170 -23.65 -16.23 -42.74
N ASN A 171 -24.07 -17.20 -41.93
CA ASN A 171 -23.65 -17.37 -40.55
C ASN A 171 -23.92 -16.15 -39.65
N LYS A 172 -25.11 -15.54 -39.81
CA LYS A 172 -25.64 -14.47 -38.95
C LYS A 172 -27.03 -14.85 -38.43
N THR A 173 -27.46 -14.22 -37.34
CA THR A 173 -28.79 -14.43 -36.76
C THR A 173 -29.90 -14.19 -37.78
N ARG A 174 -30.70 -15.22 -38.06
CA ARG A 174 -31.93 -15.12 -38.87
C ARG A 174 -32.98 -14.24 -38.20
N THR A 175 -33.31 -13.10 -38.81
CA THR A 175 -34.36 -12.18 -38.35
C THR A 175 -35.67 -12.39 -39.12
N ALA A 176 -36.75 -11.73 -38.68
CA ALA A 176 -38.01 -11.65 -39.44
C ALA A 176 -38.04 -10.33 -40.21
N ALA A 177 -38.88 -10.26 -41.26
CA ALA A 177 -39.21 -8.96 -41.84
C ALA A 177 -40.07 -8.18 -40.84
N ASP A 178 -39.58 -7.06 -40.32
CA ASP A 178 -40.23 -6.27 -39.26
C ASP A 178 -40.16 -4.75 -39.47
N GLY A 179 -39.82 -4.32 -40.69
CA GLY A 179 -39.69 -2.92 -41.08
C GLY A 179 -38.35 -2.29 -40.73
N THR A 180 -37.51 -2.98 -39.95
CA THR A 180 -36.09 -2.64 -39.77
C THR A 180 -35.18 -3.67 -40.40
N HIS A 181 -35.58 -4.94 -40.51
CA HIS A 181 -34.84 -5.97 -41.25
C HIS A 181 -35.63 -6.44 -42.47
N GLU A 182 -34.94 -6.68 -43.59
CA GLU A 182 -35.52 -7.25 -44.83
C GLU A 182 -36.04 -8.69 -44.61
N GLY A 183 -35.54 -9.40 -43.59
CA GLY A 183 -35.69 -10.84 -43.48
C GLY A 183 -35.03 -11.56 -44.65
N GLY A 184 -35.57 -12.70 -45.08
CA GLY A 184 -35.15 -13.40 -46.31
C GLY A 184 -34.53 -14.76 -46.06
N LEU A 185 -33.61 -15.16 -46.95
CA LEU A 185 -32.89 -16.43 -46.90
C LEU A 185 -31.58 -16.28 -46.13
N TYR A 186 -31.37 -17.11 -45.11
CA TYR A 186 -30.10 -17.18 -44.40
C TYR A 186 -29.44 -18.51 -44.69
N LEU A 187 -28.12 -18.52 -44.75
CA LEU A 187 -27.32 -19.72 -44.96
C LEU A 187 -26.43 -19.97 -43.74
N TYR A 188 -26.62 -21.12 -43.11
CA TYR A 188 -25.75 -21.59 -42.05
C TYR A 188 -24.83 -22.69 -42.53
N THR A 189 -23.53 -22.58 -42.26
CA THR A 189 -22.58 -23.68 -42.37
C THR A 189 -22.40 -24.36 -41.03
N ASP A 190 -21.79 -25.53 -41.02
CA ASP A 190 -21.46 -26.25 -39.78
C ASP A 190 -20.47 -25.51 -38.88
N GLU A 191 -19.81 -24.46 -39.38
CA GLU A 191 -18.93 -23.56 -38.62
C GLU A 191 -19.68 -22.54 -37.76
N TYR A 192 -20.95 -22.23 -38.06
CA TYR A 192 -21.72 -21.21 -37.33
C TYR A 192 -21.84 -21.51 -35.83
N SER A 193 -22.48 -22.64 -35.54
CA SER A 193 -22.78 -23.14 -34.21
C SER A 193 -23.23 -24.60 -34.32
N ARG A 194 -23.47 -25.29 -33.20
CA ARG A 194 -24.06 -26.64 -33.23
C ARG A 194 -25.50 -26.66 -33.75
N THR A 195 -26.18 -25.53 -33.64
CA THR A 195 -27.58 -25.37 -34.07
C THR A 195 -27.78 -24.01 -34.73
N THR A 196 -28.84 -23.85 -35.50
CA THR A 196 -29.17 -22.62 -36.26
C THR A 196 -29.53 -21.40 -35.39
N GLN A 197 -29.63 -21.55 -34.07
CA GLN A 197 -29.90 -20.52 -33.05
C GLN A 197 -31.21 -19.73 -33.19
N HIS A 198 -31.99 -19.92 -34.26
CA HIS A 198 -33.23 -19.18 -34.47
C HIS A 198 -34.30 -19.55 -33.43
N THR A 199 -35.03 -18.54 -32.97
CA THR A 199 -36.09 -18.68 -31.96
C THR A 199 -37.50 -18.63 -32.56
N ALA A 200 -37.64 -18.05 -33.75
CA ALA A 200 -38.91 -17.97 -34.47
C ALA A 200 -39.18 -19.23 -35.32
N PRO A 201 -40.44 -19.57 -35.62
CA PRO A 201 -40.76 -20.61 -36.60
C PRO A 201 -40.29 -20.28 -38.03
N GLY A 202 -40.12 -21.29 -38.87
CA GLY A 202 -39.67 -21.14 -40.25
C GLY A 202 -39.48 -22.45 -41.00
N TYR A 203 -38.84 -22.38 -42.16
CA TYR A 203 -38.41 -23.56 -42.92
C TYR A 203 -36.88 -23.65 -42.92
N ASP A 204 -36.37 -24.86 -42.72
CA ASP A 204 -34.94 -25.19 -42.78
C ASP A 204 -34.70 -26.29 -43.81
N VAL A 205 -33.77 -26.05 -44.73
CA VAL A 205 -33.38 -26.98 -45.79
C VAL A 205 -31.96 -27.44 -45.53
N ILE A 206 -31.79 -28.73 -45.24
CA ILE A 206 -30.48 -29.34 -45.05
C ILE A 206 -29.88 -29.65 -46.43
N LEU A 207 -28.69 -29.13 -46.67
CA LEU A 207 -27.98 -29.17 -47.94
C LEU A 207 -26.64 -29.90 -47.79
N THR A 208 -26.36 -30.82 -48.72
CA THR A 208 -25.05 -31.50 -48.81
C THR A 208 -24.28 -31.01 -50.03
N PRO A 209 -23.06 -30.47 -49.88
CA PRO A 209 -22.19 -30.10 -51.00
C PRO A 209 -21.93 -31.26 -51.96
N VAL A 210 -21.94 -30.96 -53.26
CA VAL A 210 -21.56 -31.87 -54.34
C VAL A 210 -20.10 -31.61 -54.70
N THR A 211 -19.31 -32.67 -54.88
CA THR A 211 -17.86 -32.60 -55.12
C THR A 211 -17.46 -32.90 -56.57
N ASP A 212 -18.42 -32.88 -57.48
CA ASP A 212 -18.19 -33.09 -58.91
C ASP A 212 -17.69 -31.78 -59.55
N ASP A 213 -16.86 -31.90 -60.58
CA ASP A 213 -16.36 -30.76 -61.40
C ASP A 213 -15.65 -29.63 -60.62
N LEU A 214 -15.16 -29.90 -59.41
CA LEU A 214 -14.39 -28.96 -58.59
C LEU A 214 -13.20 -28.37 -59.37
N GLY A 215 -13.03 -27.06 -59.29
CA GLY A 215 -11.99 -26.30 -59.99
C GLY A 215 -12.30 -26.01 -61.46
N SER A 216 -13.43 -26.47 -62.00
CA SER A 216 -13.89 -26.03 -63.31
C SER A 216 -14.55 -24.65 -63.21
N THR A 217 -14.47 -23.90 -64.31
CA THR A 217 -15.01 -22.54 -64.40
C THR A 217 -16.30 -22.55 -65.22
N ILE A 218 -17.29 -21.78 -64.77
CA ILE A 218 -18.59 -21.61 -65.43
C ILE A 218 -18.92 -20.13 -65.60
N ASP A 219 -19.29 -19.75 -66.82
CA ASP A 219 -19.83 -18.43 -67.08
C ASP A 219 -21.32 -18.40 -66.67
N VAL A 220 -21.71 -17.36 -65.93
CA VAL A 220 -23.04 -17.13 -65.40
C VAL A 220 -23.59 -15.79 -65.88
N ASP A 221 -24.89 -15.77 -66.14
CA ASP A 221 -25.69 -14.63 -66.57
C ASP A 221 -27.11 -14.89 -66.06
N LEU A 222 -27.35 -14.53 -64.79
CA LEU A 222 -28.56 -14.86 -64.03
C LEU A 222 -29.22 -13.60 -63.49
N ASP A 223 -30.51 -13.43 -63.76
CA ASP A 223 -31.34 -12.39 -63.14
C ASP A 223 -31.70 -12.81 -61.71
N VAL A 224 -31.43 -11.95 -60.73
CA VAL A 224 -31.84 -12.17 -59.34
C VAL A 224 -33.30 -11.78 -59.20
N THR A 225 -34.10 -12.71 -58.72
CA THR A 225 -35.52 -12.52 -58.46
C THR A 225 -35.70 -11.87 -57.10
N ASP A 226 -36.25 -10.66 -57.09
CA ASP A 226 -36.72 -10.01 -55.86
C ASP A 226 -38.03 -10.67 -55.37
N PRO A 227 -38.03 -11.31 -54.19
CA PRO A 227 -39.25 -11.88 -53.61
C PRO A 227 -40.36 -10.87 -53.33
N GLU A 228 -40.04 -9.61 -53.07
CA GLU A 228 -41.04 -8.57 -52.75
C GLU A 228 -41.86 -8.18 -53.98
N GLU A 229 -41.24 -8.09 -55.16
CA GLU A 229 -41.95 -7.86 -56.43
C GLU A 229 -42.89 -9.01 -56.82
N GLN A 230 -42.69 -10.19 -56.22
CA GLN A 230 -43.52 -11.38 -56.44
C GLN A 230 -44.71 -11.48 -55.45
N ASP A 231 -44.85 -10.55 -54.51
CA ASP A 231 -45.96 -10.51 -53.57
C ASP A 231 -47.30 -10.22 -54.30
N PRO A 232 -48.31 -11.11 -54.22
CA PRO A 232 -49.61 -10.84 -54.80
C PRO A 232 -50.35 -9.63 -54.19
N ASP A 233 -49.99 -9.17 -52.99
CA ASP A 233 -50.56 -7.95 -52.37
C ASP A 233 -49.82 -6.66 -52.82
N ALA A 234 -48.52 -6.74 -53.17
CA ALA A 234 -47.78 -5.59 -53.74
C ALA A 234 -48.25 -5.22 -55.16
N GLN A 235 -48.77 -6.20 -55.91
CA GLN A 235 -49.35 -5.99 -57.24
C GLN A 235 -50.71 -5.27 -57.23
N GLN A 236 -51.31 -4.99 -56.06
CA GLN A 236 -52.56 -4.20 -55.96
C GLN A 236 -52.34 -2.69 -55.79
N GLU A 237 -51.15 -2.22 -55.37
CA GLU A 237 -50.91 -0.78 -55.14
C GLU A 237 -50.42 0.00 -56.38
N THR A 238 -50.17 -0.66 -57.51
CA THR A 238 -49.67 0.00 -58.75
C THR A 238 -50.74 0.30 -59.81
N GLU A 239 -52.02 -0.01 -59.60
CA GLU A 239 -53.10 0.28 -60.59
C GLU A 239 -53.95 1.55 -60.34
N GLU A 240 -53.76 2.31 -59.24
CA GLU A 240 -54.49 3.59 -59.05
C GLU A 240 -53.55 4.81 -59.01
N THR A 241 -53.18 5.32 -60.20
CA THR A 241 -53.22 6.75 -60.59
C THR A 241 -52.52 6.96 -61.94
N GLN A 242 -53.18 6.57 -63.03
CA GLN A 242 -52.93 7.21 -64.33
C GLN A 242 -53.77 8.49 -64.41
N ASP A 243 -53.14 9.65 -64.25
CA ASP A 243 -53.67 10.93 -64.72
C ASP A 243 -53.09 11.21 -66.12
N PRO A 244 -53.90 11.25 -67.19
CA PRO A 244 -53.42 11.49 -68.53
C PRO A 244 -53.66 12.96 -68.89
N ASP A 245 -52.68 13.84 -68.68
CA ASP A 245 -52.55 15.12 -69.41
C ASP A 245 -51.30 15.90 -68.96
N ALA A 246 -50.22 15.85 -69.76
CA ALA A 246 -49.40 17.03 -70.12
C ALA A 246 -48.22 16.60 -71.01
N GLU A 247 -48.40 16.82 -72.30
CA GLU A 247 -47.38 16.79 -73.35
C GLU A 247 -46.43 18.00 -73.28
N GLU A 248 -45.22 17.76 -73.83
CA GLU A 248 -44.30 18.69 -74.49
C GLU A 248 -43.43 19.67 -73.65
N GLY A 249 -42.11 19.49 -73.81
CA GLY A 249 -41.33 20.57 -74.43
C GLY A 249 -40.00 20.98 -73.79
N SER A 250 -38.93 20.29 -74.21
CA SER A 250 -37.59 20.81 -74.54
C SER A 250 -36.89 21.88 -73.67
N GLY A 251 -35.67 21.54 -73.27
CA GLY A 251 -34.48 22.22 -73.78
C GLY A 251 -33.91 23.41 -73.00
N GLY A 252 -32.68 23.23 -72.51
CA GLY A 252 -31.59 24.18 -72.77
C GLY A 252 -31.32 25.29 -71.74
N ASP A 253 -30.15 25.12 -71.09
CA ASP A 253 -29.02 26.06 -71.11
C ASP A 253 -28.94 27.27 -70.14
N THR A 254 -27.70 27.50 -69.72
CA THR A 254 -27.07 28.69 -69.08
C THR A 254 -27.47 29.08 -67.65
N ARG A 255 -26.56 29.08 -66.66
CA ARG A 255 -25.34 29.90 -66.38
C ARG A 255 -25.61 31.20 -65.60
N ASP A 256 -24.67 31.45 -64.67
CA ASP A 256 -24.12 32.72 -64.18
C ASP A 256 -24.81 33.51 -63.06
N ASP A 257 -24.13 33.43 -61.90
CA ASP A 257 -23.30 34.49 -61.30
C ASP A 257 -23.87 35.61 -60.41
N THR A 258 -22.99 35.92 -59.44
CA THR A 258 -22.73 37.18 -58.70
C THR A 258 -23.64 37.51 -57.51
N GLU A 259 -23.11 37.41 -56.28
CA GLU A 259 -22.37 38.46 -55.52
C GLU A 259 -23.28 39.62 -55.08
N GLU A 260 -23.34 39.92 -53.77
CA GLU A 260 -22.47 40.94 -53.15
C GLU A 260 -22.95 41.33 -51.73
N SER A 261 -22.00 41.31 -50.79
CA SER A 261 -21.73 42.30 -49.72
C SER A 261 -22.74 42.60 -48.59
N GLY A 262 -22.17 42.71 -47.38
CA GLY A 262 -22.76 43.46 -46.28
C GLY A 262 -22.06 43.26 -44.92
N GLU A 263 -20.77 43.57 -44.82
CA GLU A 263 -20.07 43.76 -43.53
C GLU A 263 -20.64 44.95 -42.73
N ALA A 264 -20.64 44.84 -41.40
CA ALA A 264 -20.33 45.96 -40.51
C ALA A 264 -19.90 45.47 -39.12
N ASP A 265 -18.73 45.96 -38.72
CA ASP A 265 -17.91 45.66 -37.56
C ASP A 265 -18.21 46.55 -36.33
N SER A 266 -17.67 46.11 -35.20
CA SER A 266 -17.14 46.86 -34.05
C SER A 266 -18.00 46.97 -32.77
N SER A 267 -17.48 46.43 -31.65
CA SER A 267 -16.55 47.19 -30.80
C SER A 267 -16.08 46.41 -29.55
N ASN A 268 -14.79 46.60 -29.23
CA ASN A 268 -13.99 46.13 -28.08
C ASN A 268 -14.56 46.34 -26.67
N GLY A 269 -14.04 45.53 -25.73
CA GLY A 269 -13.91 45.89 -24.32
C GLY A 269 -13.18 44.82 -23.48
N ASP A 270 -11.89 45.05 -23.19
CA ASP A 270 -11.06 44.32 -22.21
C ASP A 270 -11.55 44.51 -20.76
N ALA A 271 -11.40 43.49 -19.91
CA ALA A 271 -10.96 43.62 -18.50
C ALA A 271 -10.69 42.24 -17.85
N GLU A 272 -9.52 42.14 -17.21
CA GLU A 272 -9.04 41.02 -16.39
C GLU A 272 -9.67 40.95 -14.98
N GLU A 273 -9.58 39.73 -14.45
CA GLU A 273 -9.32 39.29 -13.06
C GLU A 273 -10.36 39.36 -11.93
N SER A 274 -10.42 38.18 -11.27
CA SER A 274 -10.58 37.89 -9.83
C SER A 274 -11.89 37.25 -9.38
N GLY A 275 -11.75 36.09 -8.73
CA GLY A 275 -12.82 35.40 -8.01
C GLY A 275 -12.51 33.93 -7.74
N GLU A 276 -11.76 33.66 -6.68
CA GLU A 276 -11.71 32.35 -6.02
C GLU A 276 -13.11 31.90 -5.56
N ALA A 277 -13.46 30.64 -5.80
CA ALA A 277 -14.47 29.88 -5.07
C ALA A 277 -14.10 28.40 -5.23
N ASP A 278 -13.46 27.81 -4.23
CA ASP A 278 -14.08 27.06 -3.14
C ASP A 278 -14.74 25.75 -3.61
N SER A 279 -14.15 24.69 -3.09
CA SER A 279 -14.45 23.29 -3.27
C SER A 279 -15.76 22.89 -2.60
N SER A 280 -16.66 22.27 -3.36
CA SER A 280 -17.66 21.38 -2.77
C SER A 280 -18.07 20.28 -3.74
N ASN A 281 -17.45 19.12 -3.54
CA ASN A 281 -18.08 17.81 -3.53
C ASN A 281 -19.43 17.66 -4.28
N THR A 282 -19.37 17.16 -5.51
CA THR A 282 -20.49 16.52 -6.19
C THR A 282 -19.97 15.23 -6.85
N ASP A 283 -20.30 14.12 -6.20
CA ASP A 283 -20.65 12.80 -6.73
C ASP A 283 -20.23 12.49 -8.20
N PRO A 284 -19.32 11.52 -8.44
CA PRO A 284 -18.99 11.06 -9.78
C PRO A 284 -20.00 9.99 -10.22
N GLY A 285 -21.22 10.43 -10.53
CA GLY A 285 -22.25 9.59 -11.14
C GLY A 285 -22.57 10.11 -12.53
N GLU A 286 -22.52 9.21 -13.52
CA GLU A 286 -22.87 9.41 -14.94
C GLU A 286 -21.76 10.03 -15.81
N ALA A 287 -20.81 9.17 -16.18
CA ALA A 287 -20.05 9.33 -17.42
C ALA A 287 -20.96 8.94 -18.60
N ASP A 288 -21.17 9.89 -19.50
CA ASP A 288 -21.84 9.74 -20.78
C ASP A 288 -21.18 8.58 -21.57
N GLN A 289 -21.92 7.50 -21.80
CA GLN A 289 -21.42 6.27 -22.42
C GLN A 289 -21.43 6.41 -23.94
N ALA A 290 -20.24 6.43 -24.54
CA ALA A 290 -20.05 6.29 -25.99
C ALA A 290 -19.67 4.83 -26.30
N THR A 291 -20.42 4.25 -27.24
CA THR A 291 -20.52 2.85 -27.68
C THR A 291 -19.18 2.14 -27.92
N ASP A 292 -18.69 1.42 -26.90
CA ASP A 292 -17.99 0.14 -27.08
C ASP A 292 -19.04 -0.96 -27.11
N SER A 293 -18.67 -2.22 -27.41
CA SER A 293 -19.55 -3.39 -27.49
C SER A 293 -20.52 -3.62 -26.31
N GLN A 294 -20.47 -2.85 -25.22
CA GLN A 294 -21.50 -2.83 -24.17
C GLN A 294 -22.78 -2.17 -24.69
N ASP A 295 -23.80 -2.99 -24.92
CA ASP A 295 -25.15 -2.62 -25.31
C ASP A 295 -25.22 -1.62 -26.48
N LEU A 296 -25.00 -2.12 -27.71
CA LEU A 296 -25.66 -1.58 -28.91
C LEU A 296 -27.19 -1.80 -28.83
N GLU A 297 -27.80 -1.51 -27.68
CA GLU A 297 -29.24 -1.31 -27.55
C GLU A 297 -29.52 0.14 -27.96
N ASP A 298 -30.32 0.33 -29.02
CA ASP A 298 -31.00 1.58 -29.41
C ASP A 298 -30.29 2.65 -30.28
N THR A 299 -29.22 2.35 -31.04
CA THR A 299 -28.79 3.24 -32.16
C THR A 299 -29.20 2.72 -33.54
N GLU A 300 -30.12 3.47 -34.17
CA GLU A 300 -30.76 3.26 -35.49
C GLU A 300 -29.79 3.29 -36.70
N THR A 301 -28.87 2.35 -36.82
CA THR A 301 -28.31 2.00 -38.14
C THR A 301 -28.35 0.48 -38.30
N VAL A 302 -29.41 0.03 -38.96
CA VAL A 302 -29.60 -1.36 -39.39
C VAL A 302 -28.50 -1.70 -40.39
N ALA A 303 -27.78 -2.78 -40.12
CA ALA A 303 -26.89 -3.39 -41.10
C ALA A 303 -27.75 -4.04 -42.20
N GLU A 304 -27.68 -3.53 -43.42
CA GLU A 304 -28.11 -4.26 -44.61
C GLU A 304 -27.07 -5.40 -44.83
N GLY A 305 -27.44 -6.65 -44.57
CA GLY A 305 -26.57 -7.82 -44.78
C GLY A 305 -26.55 -8.21 -46.25
N THR A 306 -25.39 -8.57 -46.85
CA THR A 306 -25.16 -8.72 -48.31
C THR A 306 -25.67 -7.56 -49.17
N GLN A 307 -25.05 -7.24 -50.30
CA GLN A 307 -25.56 -6.16 -51.15
C GLN A 307 -26.74 -6.67 -52.01
N GLU A 308 -27.74 -5.82 -52.27
CA GLU A 308 -28.67 -6.03 -53.38
C GLU A 308 -27.91 -6.16 -54.70
N VAL A 309 -28.19 -7.22 -55.43
CA VAL A 309 -27.62 -7.51 -56.74
C VAL A 309 -28.75 -7.93 -57.64
N ASP A 310 -28.94 -7.20 -58.74
CA ASP A 310 -30.00 -7.47 -59.73
C ASP A 310 -29.60 -8.60 -60.70
N GLU A 311 -28.30 -8.77 -60.95
CA GLU A 311 -27.78 -9.77 -61.90
C GLU A 311 -26.47 -10.39 -61.38
N VAL A 312 -26.36 -11.71 -61.46
CA VAL A 312 -25.09 -12.44 -61.24
C VAL A 312 -24.46 -12.73 -62.59
N THR A 313 -23.45 -11.94 -62.95
CA THR A 313 -22.72 -12.07 -64.21
C THR A 313 -21.24 -12.35 -63.96
N GLY A 314 -20.60 -13.12 -64.84
CA GLY A 314 -19.16 -13.36 -64.80
C GLY A 314 -18.79 -14.84 -64.83
N SER A 315 -17.56 -15.14 -64.44
CA SER A 315 -16.95 -16.47 -64.51
C SER A 315 -16.69 -16.98 -63.09
N LEU A 316 -17.46 -17.98 -62.64
CA LEU A 316 -17.34 -18.56 -61.30
C LEU A 316 -16.59 -19.89 -61.33
N THR A 317 -15.83 -20.18 -60.27
CA THR A 317 -15.18 -21.48 -60.09
C THR A 317 -16.04 -22.40 -59.25
N ILE A 318 -16.27 -23.64 -59.68
CA ILE A 318 -17.00 -24.62 -58.88
C ILE A 318 -16.14 -25.06 -57.69
N THR A 319 -16.68 -24.84 -56.48
CA THR A 319 -16.02 -25.11 -55.19
C THR A 319 -16.88 -26.02 -54.31
N ASN A 320 -16.25 -26.67 -53.33
CA ASN A 320 -16.93 -27.43 -52.29
C ASN A 320 -17.09 -26.63 -50.98
N GLU A 321 -16.66 -25.37 -50.99
CA GLU A 321 -16.72 -24.42 -49.88
C GLU A 321 -17.19 -23.06 -50.41
N LEU A 322 -17.73 -22.20 -49.54
CA LEU A 322 -18.14 -20.85 -49.90
C LEU A 322 -16.89 -19.99 -50.14
N LYS A 323 -16.55 -19.71 -51.41
CA LYS A 323 -15.41 -18.85 -51.78
C LYS A 323 -15.91 -17.70 -52.65
N VAL A 324 -15.38 -16.50 -52.45
CA VAL A 324 -15.68 -15.34 -53.31
C VAL A 324 -15.20 -15.64 -54.74
N GLY A 325 -16.03 -15.38 -55.74
CA GLY A 325 -15.81 -15.84 -57.13
C GLY A 325 -16.14 -17.33 -57.35
N GLY A 326 -16.81 -17.96 -56.38
CA GLY A 326 -17.10 -19.39 -56.35
C GLY A 326 -18.57 -19.74 -56.51
N ARG A 327 -18.81 -20.97 -57.02
CA ARG A 327 -20.11 -21.62 -57.10
C ARG A 327 -20.09 -22.92 -56.29
N LEU A 328 -20.93 -23.00 -55.27
CA LEU A 328 -21.16 -24.21 -54.48
C LEU A 328 -22.46 -24.89 -54.94
N VAL A 329 -22.37 -26.13 -55.41
CA VAL A 329 -23.55 -26.92 -55.79
C VAL A 329 -23.90 -27.86 -54.64
N CYS A 330 -25.16 -27.85 -54.21
CA CYS A 330 -25.67 -28.68 -53.12
C CYS A 330 -26.83 -29.57 -53.58
N THR A 331 -26.98 -30.73 -52.93
CA THR A 331 -28.19 -31.56 -53.00
C THR A 331 -29.02 -31.37 -51.73
N VAL A 332 -30.33 -31.25 -51.87
CA VAL A 332 -31.26 -31.20 -50.73
C VAL A 332 -31.34 -32.58 -50.09
N ASP A 333 -31.08 -32.64 -48.79
CA ASP A 333 -31.27 -33.85 -47.98
C ASP A 333 -32.67 -33.90 -47.40
N GLN A 334 -33.12 -32.78 -46.83
CA GLN A 334 -34.38 -32.67 -46.11
C GLN A 334 -34.87 -31.23 -46.06
N VAL A 335 -36.19 -31.06 -46.10
CA VAL A 335 -36.88 -29.80 -45.78
C VAL A 335 -37.66 -30.00 -44.48
N LEU A 336 -37.49 -29.09 -43.54
CA LEU A 336 -38.08 -29.11 -42.20
C LEU A 336 -38.92 -27.86 -41.99
N GLU A 337 -40.14 -28.01 -41.50
CA GLU A 337 -40.87 -26.92 -40.86
C GLU A 337 -40.48 -26.93 -39.37
N SER A 338 -39.77 -25.91 -38.92
CA SER A 338 -39.24 -25.85 -37.56
C SER A 338 -39.96 -24.77 -36.76
N THR A 339 -40.24 -25.07 -35.49
CA THR A 339 -40.78 -24.07 -34.54
C THR A 339 -39.68 -23.37 -33.74
N GLY A 340 -38.42 -23.65 -34.06
CA GLY A 340 -37.22 -23.18 -33.36
C GLY A 340 -35.96 -23.88 -33.86
N SER A 341 -34.82 -23.55 -33.28
CA SER A 341 -33.48 -24.00 -33.67
C SER A 341 -33.36 -25.51 -33.95
N ILE A 342 -32.62 -25.86 -35.02
CA ILE A 342 -32.30 -27.24 -35.41
C ILE A 342 -30.79 -27.50 -35.38
N GLU A 343 -30.38 -28.75 -35.30
CA GLU A 343 -28.97 -29.14 -35.45
C GLU A 343 -28.46 -28.81 -36.85
N ILE A 344 -27.24 -28.27 -36.94
CA ILE A 344 -26.51 -28.12 -38.20
C ILE A 344 -25.58 -29.33 -38.34
N PRO A 345 -25.86 -30.28 -39.27
CA PRO A 345 -25.03 -31.48 -39.39
C PRO A 345 -23.63 -31.16 -39.91
N ALA A 346 -22.62 -31.87 -39.43
CA ALA A 346 -21.24 -31.72 -39.88
C ALA A 346 -21.09 -31.91 -41.41
N GLY A 347 -20.34 -31.02 -42.05
CA GLY A 347 -20.10 -30.98 -43.50
C GLY A 347 -21.33 -30.59 -44.34
N LYS A 348 -22.40 -30.08 -43.71
CA LYS A 348 -23.64 -29.67 -44.39
C LYS A 348 -23.95 -28.20 -44.15
N LEU A 349 -24.84 -27.67 -44.98
CA LEU A 349 -25.38 -26.34 -44.85
C LEU A 349 -26.87 -26.40 -44.50
N VAL A 350 -27.39 -25.35 -43.87
CA VAL A 350 -28.82 -25.15 -43.66
C VAL A 350 -29.23 -23.82 -44.30
N LEU A 351 -30.03 -23.90 -45.36
CA LEU A 351 -30.69 -22.73 -45.93
C LEU A 351 -32.03 -22.54 -45.21
N THR A 352 -32.28 -21.36 -44.68
CA THR A 352 -33.40 -21.13 -43.77
C THR A 352 -34.14 -19.83 -44.02
N VAL A 353 -35.46 -19.85 -43.77
CA VAL A 353 -36.35 -18.69 -43.94
C VAL A 353 -37.31 -18.59 -42.75
N ASN A 354 -37.55 -17.36 -42.29
CA ASN A 354 -38.51 -17.07 -41.22
C ASN A 354 -39.96 -17.24 -41.69
N GLN A 355 -40.85 -17.77 -40.86
CA GLN A 355 -42.28 -17.95 -41.20
C GLN A 355 -43.02 -16.63 -41.48
N ASN A 356 -42.52 -15.50 -40.96
CA ASN A 356 -43.10 -14.18 -41.21
C ASN A 356 -42.56 -13.51 -42.50
N ASN A 357 -41.87 -14.25 -43.37
CA ASN A 357 -41.43 -13.74 -44.66
C ASN A 357 -42.55 -13.79 -45.72
N ASN A 358 -42.28 -13.25 -46.91
CA ASN A 358 -43.20 -13.20 -48.02
C ASN A 358 -43.69 -14.61 -48.45
N GLU A 359 -44.98 -14.71 -48.83
CA GLU A 359 -45.63 -15.99 -49.18
C GLU A 359 -44.98 -16.69 -50.37
N TRP A 360 -44.49 -15.95 -51.36
CA TRP A 360 -43.81 -16.49 -52.53
C TRP A 360 -42.50 -17.18 -52.12
N LEU A 361 -41.67 -16.51 -51.31
CA LEU A 361 -40.39 -17.08 -50.85
C LEU A 361 -40.61 -18.35 -50.02
N LEU A 362 -41.58 -18.32 -49.11
CA LEU A 362 -41.99 -19.48 -48.33
C LEU A 362 -42.44 -20.63 -49.25
N GLY A 363 -43.21 -20.32 -50.29
CA GLY A 363 -43.64 -21.28 -51.30
C GLY A 363 -42.47 -21.91 -52.08
N GLN A 364 -41.45 -21.12 -52.45
CA GLN A 364 -40.25 -21.63 -53.10
C GLN A 364 -39.50 -22.61 -52.21
N VAL A 365 -39.24 -22.24 -50.95
CA VAL A 365 -38.50 -23.09 -49.99
C VAL A 365 -39.28 -24.37 -49.68
N GLN A 366 -40.61 -24.28 -49.51
CA GLN A 366 -41.48 -25.45 -49.30
C GLN A 366 -41.53 -26.41 -50.50
N SER A 367 -41.29 -25.91 -51.71
CA SER A 367 -41.38 -26.71 -52.93
C SER A 367 -40.23 -27.72 -53.08
N LEU A 368 -39.10 -27.46 -52.39
CA LEU A 368 -37.91 -28.29 -52.41
C LEU A 368 -38.16 -29.68 -51.82
N LYS A 369 -37.47 -30.68 -52.37
CA LYS A 369 -37.54 -32.08 -51.97
C LYS A 369 -36.16 -32.70 -51.93
N ALA A 370 -36.02 -33.76 -51.15
CA ALA A 370 -34.79 -34.54 -51.10
C ALA A 370 -34.38 -34.97 -52.52
N GLY A 371 -33.14 -34.65 -52.90
CA GLY A 371 -32.57 -34.89 -54.22
C GLY A 371 -32.60 -33.68 -55.18
N ASP A 372 -33.33 -32.62 -54.87
CA ASP A 372 -33.28 -31.37 -55.65
C ASP A 372 -31.91 -30.69 -55.52
N GLN A 373 -31.51 -29.90 -56.52
CA GLN A 373 -30.27 -29.14 -56.47
C GLN A 373 -30.51 -27.70 -56.03
N VAL A 374 -29.63 -27.19 -55.17
CA VAL A 374 -29.53 -25.77 -54.81
C VAL A 374 -28.12 -25.32 -55.19
N THR A 375 -28.01 -24.28 -56.00
CA THR A 375 -26.71 -23.70 -56.38
C THR A 375 -26.51 -22.39 -55.64
N ILE A 376 -25.37 -22.23 -54.98
CA ILE A 376 -25.02 -21.04 -54.19
C ILE A 376 -23.84 -20.35 -54.87
N ASP A 377 -24.03 -19.11 -55.28
CA ASP A 377 -23.00 -18.29 -55.92
C ASP A 377 -22.55 -17.19 -54.97
N VAL A 378 -21.25 -16.96 -54.88
CA VAL A 378 -20.65 -15.92 -54.03
C VAL A 378 -19.83 -15.00 -54.92
N THR A 379 -20.22 -13.73 -54.99
CA THR A 379 -19.56 -12.69 -55.80
C THR A 379 -19.23 -11.48 -54.95
N ALA A 380 -18.38 -10.59 -55.47
CA ALA A 380 -18.08 -9.30 -54.85
C ALA A 380 -17.99 -8.23 -55.94
N ALA A 381 -18.43 -7.01 -55.62
CA ALA A 381 -18.34 -5.88 -56.54
C ALA A 381 -16.86 -5.52 -56.87
N ASP A 382 -15.99 -5.67 -55.88
CA ASP A 382 -14.53 -5.53 -56.04
C ASP A 382 -13.89 -6.92 -56.15
N THR A 383 -13.49 -7.30 -57.37
CA THR A 383 -12.94 -8.62 -57.66
C THR A 383 -11.63 -8.92 -56.91
N ARG A 384 -10.98 -7.92 -56.29
CA ARG A 384 -9.81 -8.17 -55.42
C ARG A 384 -10.14 -9.10 -54.26
N TRP A 385 -11.40 -9.15 -53.82
CA TRP A 385 -11.85 -10.06 -52.76
C TRP A 385 -11.88 -11.53 -53.18
N GLU A 386 -11.80 -11.84 -54.48
CA GLU A 386 -11.70 -13.22 -54.99
C GLU A 386 -10.34 -13.85 -54.64
N ASP A 387 -9.29 -13.04 -54.52
CA ASP A 387 -7.91 -13.48 -54.24
C ASP A 387 -7.55 -13.41 -52.73
N VAL A 388 -8.50 -12.98 -51.88
CA VAL A 388 -8.27 -12.82 -50.44
C VAL A 388 -8.30 -14.17 -49.73
N VAL A 389 -7.21 -14.49 -49.02
CA VAL A 389 -7.09 -15.72 -48.24
C VAL A 389 -7.47 -15.53 -46.76
N THR A 390 -7.30 -14.31 -46.24
CA THR A 390 -7.60 -13.96 -44.86
C THR A 390 -8.23 -12.58 -44.83
N ALA A 391 -9.40 -12.44 -44.21
CA ALA A 391 -10.03 -11.13 -43.99
C ALA A 391 -10.69 -11.07 -42.63
N ILE A 392 -10.63 -9.88 -42.05
CA ILE A 392 -11.35 -9.55 -40.82
C ILE A 392 -12.09 -8.22 -40.98
N GLY A 393 -13.34 -8.23 -40.53
CA GLY A 393 -14.17 -7.05 -40.46
C GLY A 393 -13.60 -5.99 -39.52
N GLY A 394 -13.93 -4.75 -39.83
CA GLY A 394 -13.80 -3.61 -38.93
C GLY A 394 -14.88 -2.60 -39.24
N PHE A 395 -15.21 -1.74 -38.29
CA PHE A 395 -16.36 -0.86 -38.45
C PHE A 395 -15.97 0.44 -39.16
N TYR A 396 -14.88 1.06 -38.70
CA TYR A 396 -14.52 2.43 -39.08
C TYR A 396 -13.32 2.46 -40.02
N LYS A 397 -13.45 3.13 -41.18
CA LYS A 397 -12.27 3.48 -41.97
C LYS A 397 -11.69 4.81 -41.48
N ILE A 398 -10.69 4.72 -40.60
CA ILE A 398 -10.18 5.87 -39.83
C ILE A 398 -9.04 6.64 -40.52
N VAL A 399 -8.40 6.06 -41.55
CA VAL A 399 -7.44 6.79 -42.41
C VAL A 399 -7.70 6.44 -43.87
N THR A 400 -7.68 7.44 -44.75
CA THR A 400 -7.78 7.28 -46.22
C THR A 400 -6.81 8.25 -46.90
N GLY A 401 -5.96 7.77 -47.80
CA GLY A 401 -4.97 8.59 -48.50
C GLY A 401 -4.02 9.38 -47.58
N GLY A 402 -3.71 8.85 -46.39
CA GLY A 402 -2.88 9.52 -45.37
C GLY A 402 -3.56 10.72 -44.70
N GLN A 403 -4.90 10.79 -44.76
CA GLN A 403 -5.71 11.79 -44.07
C GLN A 403 -6.67 11.09 -43.09
N VAL A 404 -7.03 11.78 -42.02
CA VAL A 404 -8.02 11.29 -41.05
C VAL A 404 -9.37 11.07 -41.77
N GLY A 405 -9.95 9.89 -41.58
CA GLY A 405 -11.23 9.49 -42.15
C GLY A 405 -12.43 10.21 -41.53
N PRO A 406 -13.61 10.14 -42.16
CA PRO A 406 -14.81 10.83 -41.68
C PRO A 406 -15.37 10.23 -40.38
N ASP A 407 -15.20 8.93 -40.16
CA ASP A 407 -15.84 8.19 -39.08
C ASP A 407 -14.92 8.03 -37.87
N THR A 408 -14.70 9.13 -37.14
CA THR A 408 -13.92 9.13 -35.90
C THR A 408 -14.69 9.81 -34.76
N ASP A 409 -14.49 9.32 -33.54
CA ASP A 409 -15.05 9.91 -32.33
C ASP A 409 -14.08 10.85 -31.60
N SER A 410 -14.60 11.55 -30.59
CA SER A 410 -13.85 12.48 -29.74
C SER A 410 -13.64 11.99 -28.30
N THR A 411 -13.93 10.72 -28.00
CA THR A 411 -13.84 10.16 -26.64
C THR A 411 -12.64 9.23 -26.49
N ALA A 412 -11.84 9.47 -25.46
CA ALA A 412 -10.65 8.67 -25.20
C ALA A 412 -11.02 7.30 -24.61
N ASN A 413 -10.68 6.23 -25.32
CA ASN A 413 -10.91 4.85 -24.91
C ASN A 413 -9.69 3.98 -25.25
N PRO A 414 -9.61 2.74 -24.73
CA PRO A 414 -8.75 1.72 -25.32
C PRO A 414 -9.17 1.47 -26.78
N ARG A 415 -8.22 1.34 -27.70
CA ARG A 415 -8.50 1.17 -29.12
C ARG A 415 -7.62 0.11 -29.74
N THR A 416 -8.18 -0.60 -30.72
CA THR A 416 -7.47 -1.51 -31.61
C THR A 416 -7.67 -1.03 -33.06
N ALA A 417 -6.61 -1.06 -33.86
CA ALA A 417 -6.68 -0.65 -35.27
C ALA A 417 -5.63 -1.39 -36.11
N ILE A 418 -5.85 -1.43 -37.42
CA ILE A 418 -4.84 -1.91 -38.38
C ILE A 418 -4.64 -0.85 -39.45
N GLY A 419 -3.38 -0.47 -39.69
CA GLY A 419 -2.99 0.51 -40.70
C GLY A 419 -2.06 -0.07 -41.76
N ILE A 420 -2.15 0.41 -43.00
CA ILE A 420 -1.27 0.02 -44.11
C ILE A 420 -0.38 1.22 -44.45
N ARG A 421 0.94 1.04 -44.37
CA ARG A 421 1.94 2.03 -44.75
C ARG A 421 2.07 2.19 -46.25
N ALA A 422 2.63 3.32 -46.67
CA ALA A 422 2.86 3.61 -48.09
C ALA A 422 3.78 2.59 -48.81
N ASP A 423 4.62 1.86 -48.07
CA ASP A 423 5.48 0.80 -48.58
C ASP A 423 4.82 -0.59 -48.62
N GLY A 424 3.57 -0.70 -48.16
CA GLY A 424 2.81 -1.95 -48.10
C GLY A 424 2.94 -2.72 -46.79
N SER A 425 3.80 -2.29 -45.86
CA SER A 425 3.84 -2.89 -44.51
C SER A 425 2.60 -2.53 -43.70
N VAL A 426 2.23 -3.40 -42.76
CA VAL A 426 0.98 -3.34 -42.00
C VAL A 426 1.31 -3.14 -40.51
N VAL A 427 0.58 -2.23 -39.86
CA VAL A 427 0.71 -1.91 -38.44
C VAL A 427 -0.51 -2.44 -37.70
N PHE A 428 -0.33 -3.42 -36.81
CA PHE A 428 -1.36 -3.90 -35.89
C PHE A 428 -1.22 -3.12 -34.59
N TYR A 429 -2.17 -2.25 -34.29
CA TYR A 429 -2.03 -1.19 -33.29
C TYR A 429 -3.00 -1.36 -32.13
N THR A 430 -2.51 -1.12 -30.92
CA THR A 430 -3.34 -0.97 -29.72
C THR A 430 -2.88 0.22 -28.87
N ILE A 431 -3.83 0.82 -28.17
CA ILE A 431 -3.57 1.79 -27.11
C ILE A 431 -4.47 1.48 -25.92
N ASP A 432 -3.87 1.37 -24.73
CA ASP A 432 -4.60 1.09 -23.50
C ASP A 432 -5.39 2.33 -23.06
N GLY A 433 -6.44 2.15 -22.26
CA GLY A 433 -7.26 3.26 -21.79
C GLY A 433 -8.11 2.93 -20.56
N ARG A 434 -8.85 3.93 -20.07
CA ARG A 434 -9.72 3.83 -18.87
C ARG A 434 -8.99 3.44 -17.58
N GLN A 435 -7.68 3.69 -17.51
CA GLN A 435 -6.84 3.27 -16.40
C GLN A 435 -5.99 4.45 -15.91
N SER A 436 -6.54 5.25 -14.99
CA SER A 436 -5.83 6.41 -14.43
C SER A 436 -4.49 6.01 -13.82
N GLY A 437 -3.46 6.84 -14.06
CA GLY A 437 -2.08 6.58 -13.63
C GLY A 437 -1.32 5.56 -14.50
N TYR A 438 -1.94 5.01 -15.55
CA TYR A 438 -1.31 4.02 -16.43
C TYR A 438 -1.54 4.30 -17.92
N SER A 439 -2.79 4.46 -18.34
CA SER A 439 -3.16 4.88 -19.69
C SER A 439 -4.58 5.47 -19.74
N VAL A 440 -4.72 6.71 -20.22
CA VAL A 440 -6.02 7.38 -20.39
C VAL A 440 -6.72 7.06 -21.71
N GLY A 441 -6.08 6.33 -22.63
CA GLY A 441 -6.64 6.02 -23.94
C GLY A 441 -6.52 7.15 -24.95
N ALA A 442 -7.11 6.90 -26.11
CA ALA A 442 -7.13 7.82 -27.23
C ALA A 442 -8.50 7.84 -27.92
N THR A 443 -8.82 8.98 -28.49
CA THR A 443 -9.94 9.13 -29.43
C THR A 443 -9.61 8.40 -30.74
N LEU A 444 -10.61 8.00 -31.53
CA LEU A 444 -10.33 7.44 -32.85
C LEU A 444 -9.61 8.46 -33.76
N THR A 445 -9.88 9.76 -33.61
CA THR A 445 -9.13 10.80 -34.33
C THR A 445 -7.64 10.78 -33.96
N GLN A 446 -7.31 10.63 -32.68
CA GLN A 446 -5.91 10.52 -32.24
C GLN A 446 -5.24 9.23 -32.73
N VAL A 447 -5.96 8.11 -32.75
CA VAL A 447 -5.43 6.85 -33.32
C VAL A 447 -5.16 7.02 -34.82
N ALA A 448 -6.09 7.64 -35.57
CA ALA A 448 -5.89 7.95 -36.99
C ALA A 448 -4.66 8.85 -37.22
N GLN A 449 -4.53 9.93 -36.45
CA GLN A 449 -3.36 10.82 -36.51
C GLN A 449 -2.07 10.07 -36.17
N ARG A 450 -2.09 9.22 -35.14
CA ARG A 450 -0.94 8.41 -34.75
C ARG A 450 -0.53 7.41 -35.82
N LEU A 451 -1.49 6.72 -36.45
CA LEU A 451 -1.20 5.82 -37.56
C LEU A 451 -0.62 6.56 -38.77
N ILE A 452 -1.07 7.79 -39.05
CA ILE A 452 -0.45 8.66 -40.06
C ILE A 452 0.99 9.03 -39.67
N GLU A 453 1.27 9.37 -38.40
CA GLU A 453 2.64 9.59 -37.89
C GLU A 453 3.52 8.34 -38.05
N LEU A 454 2.92 7.14 -37.92
CA LEU A 454 3.58 5.85 -38.16
C LEU A 454 3.66 5.48 -39.66
N GLY A 455 3.24 6.37 -40.57
CA GLY A 455 3.36 6.22 -42.02
C GLY A 455 2.19 5.52 -42.72
N CYS A 456 1.10 5.23 -42.01
CA CYS A 456 -0.08 4.60 -42.59
C CYS A 456 -0.83 5.57 -43.52
N VAL A 457 -1.17 5.08 -44.72
CA VAL A 457 -1.98 5.79 -45.72
C VAL A 457 -3.43 5.32 -45.73
N GLU A 458 -3.69 4.11 -45.24
CA GLU A 458 -5.03 3.56 -45.03
C GLU A 458 -5.07 2.95 -43.63
N ALA A 459 -6.20 3.03 -42.93
CA ALA A 459 -6.37 2.35 -41.64
C ALA A 459 -7.84 2.07 -41.32
N ILE A 460 -8.05 0.97 -40.60
CA ILE A 460 -9.35 0.51 -40.13
C ILE A 460 -9.32 0.36 -38.61
N GLY A 461 -10.38 0.81 -37.95
CA GLY A 461 -10.63 0.62 -36.51
C GLY A 461 -11.34 -0.70 -36.25
N LEU A 462 -10.81 -1.46 -35.29
CA LEU A 462 -11.36 -2.72 -34.80
C LEU A 462 -12.08 -2.53 -33.46
N ASP A 463 -12.61 -3.61 -32.87
CA ASP A 463 -13.32 -3.52 -31.58
C ASP A 463 -12.39 -2.99 -30.48
N GLY A 464 -12.91 -2.05 -29.69
CA GLY A 464 -12.15 -1.29 -28.70
C GLY A 464 -12.47 -1.68 -27.27
N GLY A 465 -12.16 -0.78 -26.33
CA GLY A 465 -12.63 -0.92 -24.95
C GLY A 465 -12.02 -2.10 -24.21
N GLY A 466 -12.88 -2.91 -23.57
CA GLY A 466 -12.45 -4.12 -22.87
C GLY A 466 -11.92 -5.22 -23.80
N SER A 467 -12.20 -5.12 -25.10
CA SER A 467 -11.71 -6.07 -26.11
C SER A 467 -10.27 -5.78 -26.53
N THR A 468 -9.76 -4.54 -26.34
CA THR A 468 -8.41 -4.14 -26.77
C THR A 468 -7.32 -4.95 -26.06
N VAL A 469 -6.69 -5.84 -26.81
CA VAL A 469 -5.61 -6.71 -26.36
C VAL A 469 -4.60 -6.90 -27.49
N ILE A 470 -3.32 -6.90 -27.14
CA ILE A 470 -2.22 -7.32 -28.02
C ILE A 470 -1.30 -8.28 -27.27
N GLY A 471 -0.80 -9.29 -28.00
CA GLY A 471 0.21 -10.20 -27.50
C GLY A 471 1.34 -10.42 -28.51
N ALA A 472 2.49 -10.85 -28.02
CA ALA A 472 3.62 -11.28 -28.84
C ALA A 472 4.44 -12.37 -28.15
N THR A 473 5.21 -13.11 -28.94
CA THR A 473 6.22 -14.06 -28.48
C THR A 473 7.59 -13.41 -28.63
N LEU A 474 8.20 -13.01 -27.52
CA LEU A 474 9.56 -12.44 -27.54
C LEU A 474 10.58 -13.50 -27.98
N PRO A 475 11.74 -13.11 -28.52
CA PRO A 475 12.72 -14.07 -29.04
C PRO A 475 13.15 -15.14 -28.02
N ASP A 476 13.23 -14.80 -26.73
CA ASP A 476 13.60 -15.69 -25.64
C ASP A 476 12.43 -16.49 -25.03
N GLU A 477 11.24 -16.39 -25.62
CA GLU A 477 10.03 -17.09 -25.18
C GLU A 477 9.56 -18.10 -26.23
N GLU A 478 8.92 -19.19 -25.77
CA GLU A 478 8.38 -20.23 -26.67
C GLU A 478 6.91 -20.00 -27.05
N THR A 479 6.18 -19.22 -26.25
CA THR A 479 4.72 -19.01 -26.39
C THR A 479 4.34 -17.54 -26.22
N MET A 480 3.23 -17.13 -26.83
CA MET A 480 2.76 -15.74 -26.79
C MET A 480 2.37 -15.29 -25.37
N SER A 481 2.75 -14.06 -25.02
CA SER A 481 2.30 -13.38 -23.80
C SER A 481 1.53 -12.09 -24.13
N ILE A 482 0.66 -11.67 -23.21
CA ILE A 482 -0.08 -10.40 -23.33
C ILE A 482 0.81 -9.23 -22.90
N LEU A 483 0.89 -8.20 -23.74
CA LEU A 483 1.82 -7.07 -23.55
C LEU A 483 1.16 -5.83 -22.95
N ASN A 484 -0.15 -5.66 -23.14
CA ASN A 484 -0.92 -4.52 -22.68
C ASN A 484 -1.76 -4.87 -21.45
N ARG A 485 -2.37 -3.88 -20.78
CA ARG A 485 -3.19 -4.14 -19.60
C ARG A 485 -4.68 -4.00 -19.92
N PRO A 486 -5.46 -5.11 -19.99
CA PRO A 486 -6.88 -5.06 -20.30
C PRO A 486 -7.66 -4.08 -19.42
N SER A 487 -8.54 -3.28 -20.02
CA SER A 487 -9.24 -2.20 -19.32
C SER A 487 -10.31 -2.70 -18.34
N ASP A 488 -10.85 -3.90 -18.55
CA ASP A 488 -11.83 -4.54 -17.66
C ASP A 488 -11.19 -5.19 -16.40
N GLY A 489 -9.86 -5.11 -16.25
CA GLY A 489 -9.11 -5.78 -15.18
C GLY A 489 -8.84 -7.28 -15.42
N SER A 490 -9.47 -7.86 -16.44
CA SER A 490 -9.19 -9.20 -16.96
C SER A 490 -9.33 -9.23 -18.48
N LEU A 491 -8.78 -10.26 -19.14
CA LEU A 491 -9.00 -10.48 -20.56
C LEU A 491 -10.48 -10.72 -20.86
N ARG A 492 -11.01 -10.03 -21.88
CA ARG A 492 -12.36 -10.24 -22.37
C ARG A 492 -12.36 -11.37 -23.41
N ALA A 493 -13.35 -12.26 -23.32
CA ALA A 493 -13.60 -13.23 -24.37
C ALA A 493 -14.27 -12.53 -25.57
N VAL A 494 -13.60 -12.57 -26.73
CA VAL A 494 -14.01 -11.96 -28.00
C VAL A 494 -14.35 -13.05 -29.03
N THR A 495 -15.04 -12.68 -30.12
CA THR A 495 -15.46 -13.66 -31.14
C THR A 495 -14.30 -14.12 -32.03
N ASN A 496 -13.38 -13.21 -32.36
CA ASN A 496 -12.24 -13.48 -33.22
C ASN A 496 -11.03 -12.57 -32.90
N GLY A 497 -9.88 -12.95 -33.43
CA GLY A 497 -8.62 -12.21 -33.39
C GLY A 497 -7.83 -12.43 -34.67
N ILE A 498 -6.85 -11.58 -34.91
CA ILE A 498 -5.93 -11.70 -36.05
C ILE A 498 -4.49 -11.79 -35.55
N PHE A 499 -3.76 -12.78 -36.07
CA PHE A 499 -2.42 -13.14 -35.63
C PHE A 499 -1.45 -13.17 -36.80
N LEU A 500 -0.20 -12.87 -36.52
CA LEU A 500 0.94 -13.16 -37.39
C LEU A 500 1.53 -14.49 -36.93
N VAL A 501 1.59 -15.45 -37.84
CA VAL A 501 2.22 -16.76 -37.61
C VAL A 501 3.38 -16.97 -38.56
N SER A 502 4.37 -17.72 -38.09
CA SER A 502 5.55 -18.11 -38.87
C SER A 502 5.56 -19.61 -39.11
N GLU A 503 5.76 -19.99 -40.37
CA GLU A 503 6.04 -21.36 -40.83
C GLU A 503 7.54 -21.61 -41.07
N LEU A 504 8.38 -20.59 -40.80
CA LEU A 504 9.83 -20.69 -40.92
C LEU A 504 10.39 -21.71 -39.93
N GLU A 505 11.53 -22.30 -40.29
CA GLU A 505 12.27 -23.24 -39.43
C GLU A 505 13.61 -22.62 -39.01
N PRO A 506 14.20 -23.00 -37.86
CA PRO A 506 15.50 -22.50 -37.42
C PRO A 506 16.60 -22.72 -38.47
N THR A 507 17.41 -21.70 -38.72
CA THR A 507 18.55 -21.73 -39.65
C THR A 507 19.90 -21.85 -38.95
N GLU A 508 19.99 -21.41 -37.69
CA GLU A 508 21.25 -21.26 -36.94
C GLU A 508 22.29 -20.36 -37.65
N GLU A 509 21.88 -19.54 -38.63
CA GLU A 509 22.71 -18.51 -39.24
C GLU A 509 22.50 -17.19 -38.50
N LEU A 510 23.51 -16.76 -37.73
CA LEU A 510 23.46 -15.52 -36.95
C LEU A 510 23.07 -14.31 -37.80
N ASP A 511 21.99 -13.64 -37.42
CA ASP A 511 21.52 -12.40 -38.02
C ASP A 511 21.80 -11.20 -37.09
N HIS A 512 21.26 -11.24 -35.87
CA HIS A 512 21.42 -10.20 -34.86
C HIS A 512 21.48 -10.78 -33.43
N TYR A 513 21.73 -9.92 -32.44
CA TYR A 513 21.58 -10.27 -31.03
C TYR A 513 20.30 -9.66 -30.46
N TYR A 514 19.48 -10.47 -29.78
CA TYR A 514 18.44 -9.96 -28.90
C TYR A 514 19.06 -9.63 -27.55
N VAL A 515 19.05 -8.35 -27.17
CA VAL A 515 19.59 -7.88 -25.90
C VAL A 515 18.44 -7.77 -24.90
N THR A 516 18.48 -8.54 -23.82
CA THR A 516 17.43 -8.54 -22.78
C THR A 516 17.94 -8.01 -21.44
N PRO A 517 17.18 -7.12 -20.74
CA PRO A 517 15.96 -6.48 -21.24
C PRO A 517 16.27 -5.52 -22.40
N TYR A 518 15.41 -5.53 -23.43
CA TYR A 518 15.59 -4.71 -24.64
C TYR A 518 15.22 -3.24 -24.42
N SER A 519 14.47 -2.96 -23.36
CA SER A 519 14.24 -1.60 -22.88
C SER A 519 13.98 -1.56 -21.37
N SER A 520 14.30 -0.44 -20.72
CA SER A 520 13.95 -0.22 -19.31
C SER A 520 13.92 1.27 -18.94
N LEU A 521 13.13 1.61 -17.91
CA LEU A 521 13.11 2.92 -17.27
C LEU A 521 13.88 2.83 -15.94
N VAL A 522 14.97 3.59 -15.84
CA VAL A 522 15.97 3.46 -14.76
C VAL A 522 16.22 4.78 -14.05
N LEU A 523 16.49 4.72 -12.74
CA LEU A 523 16.99 5.87 -11.99
C LEU A 523 18.49 6.08 -12.31
N SER A 524 18.97 7.32 -12.26
CA SER A 524 20.40 7.64 -12.33
C SER A 524 21.23 6.77 -11.37
N GLY A 525 22.32 6.18 -11.86
CA GLY A 525 23.17 5.27 -11.10
C GLY A 525 22.70 3.81 -11.01
N ALA A 526 21.48 3.49 -11.46
CA ALA A 526 20.96 2.13 -11.44
C ALA A 526 21.77 1.18 -12.33
N GLN A 527 21.91 -0.05 -11.86
CA GLN A 527 22.60 -1.12 -12.57
C GLN A 527 21.59 -2.12 -13.12
N VAL A 528 21.76 -2.51 -14.38
CA VAL A 528 20.94 -3.50 -15.08
C VAL A 528 21.86 -4.50 -15.76
N ALA A 529 21.71 -5.78 -15.41
CA ALA A 529 22.42 -6.86 -16.08
C ALA A 529 21.74 -7.16 -17.42
N LEU A 530 22.54 -7.19 -18.50
CA LEU A 530 22.08 -7.45 -19.86
C LEU A 530 22.59 -8.80 -20.34
N THR A 531 21.76 -9.49 -21.12
CA THR A 531 22.14 -10.72 -21.83
C THR A 531 21.98 -10.50 -23.32
N ALA A 532 22.98 -10.91 -24.10
CA ALA A 532 22.90 -10.91 -25.57
C ALA A 532 22.66 -12.35 -26.05
N ILE A 533 21.51 -12.59 -26.66
CA ILE A 533 21.07 -13.91 -27.13
C ILE A 533 21.16 -13.91 -28.67
N PRO A 534 21.90 -14.83 -29.29
CA PRO A 534 22.03 -14.86 -30.75
C PRO A 534 20.71 -15.31 -31.38
N VAL A 535 20.24 -14.54 -32.37
CA VAL A 535 19.02 -14.80 -33.14
C VAL A 535 19.42 -15.06 -34.59
N ASP A 536 18.84 -16.10 -35.17
CA ASP A 536 19.12 -16.49 -36.55
C ASP A 536 18.31 -15.69 -37.58
N THR A 537 18.60 -15.91 -38.86
CA THR A 537 17.93 -15.24 -39.99
C THR A 537 16.43 -15.50 -40.12
N ASN A 538 15.84 -16.39 -39.32
CA ASN A 538 14.40 -16.66 -39.26
C ASN A 538 13.80 -16.26 -37.89
N GLY A 539 14.55 -15.55 -37.05
CA GLY A 539 14.09 -15.06 -35.76
C GLY A 539 14.11 -16.10 -34.64
N TYR A 540 14.82 -17.22 -34.78
CA TYR A 540 14.96 -18.22 -33.72
C TYR A 540 16.22 -17.97 -32.90
N THR A 541 16.11 -18.07 -31.58
CA THR A 541 17.30 -18.08 -30.72
C THR A 541 18.05 -19.40 -30.84
N PHE A 542 19.38 -19.35 -30.82
CA PHE A 542 20.21 -20.55 -30.79
C PHE A 542 21.40 -20.34 -29.84
N SER A 543 22.37 -21.25 -29.84
CA SER A 543 23.61 -21.08 -29.08
C SER A 543 24.79 -20.88 -30.03
N ASP A 544 25.59 -19.85 -29.80
CA ASP A 544 26.87 -19.66 -30.47
C ASP A 544 28.00 -19.45 -29.45
N ASP A 545 29.25 -19.64 -29.89
CA ASP A 545 30.45 -19.41 -29.07
C ASP A 545 31.05 -18.01 -29.32
N SER A 546 30.26 -17.09 -29.89
CA SER A 546 30.76 -15.77 -30.29
C SER A 546 31.05 -14.93 -29.05
N THR A 547 32.21 -14.27 -29.03
CA THR A 547 32.50 -13.29 -27.99
C THR A 547 31.76 -11.98 -28.29
N VAL A 548 30.86 -11.59 -27.40
CA VAL A 548 30.12 -10.33 -27.47
C VAL A 548 30.93 -9.21 -26.82
N LEU A 549 30.97 -8.06 -27.49
CA LEU A 549 31.54 -6.81 -26.99
C LEU A 549 30.41 -5.82 -26.70
N TRP A 550 30.46 -5.21 -25.52
CA TRP A 550 29.47 -4.23 -25.07
C TRP A 550 29.96 -2.81 -25.27
N SER A 551 29.08 -1.92 -25.73
CA SER A 551 29.37 -0.49 -25.89
C SER A 551 28.12 0.37 -25.70
N ILE A 552 28.30 1.68 -25.51
CA ILE A 552 27.21 2.65 -25.45
C ILE A 552 27.30 3.57 -26.67
N GLN A 553 26.18 3.74 -27.36
CA GLN A 553 26.09 4.55 -28.57
C GLN A 553 25.79 6.03 -28.27
N ASN A 554 24.99 6.30 -27.24
CA ASN A 554 24.58 7.62 -26.78
C ASN A 554 24.25 7.61 -25.27
N GLY A 555 24.22 8.78 -24.64
CA GLY A 555 24.06 8.90 -23.18
C GLY A 555 25.40 8.93 -22.43
N ASP A 556 25.35 9.14 -21.12
CA ASP A 556 26.51 9.30 -20.24
C ASP A 556 26.74 8.11 -19.29
N GLY A 557 26.04 6.99 -19.50
CA GLY A 557 26.22 5.75 -18.73
C GLY A 557 27.50 4.98 -19.10
N VAL A 558 27.67 3.81 -18.48
CA VAL A 558 28.75 2.85 -18.79
C VAL A 558 28.22 1.42 -18.83
N VAL A 559 28.85 0.55 -19.63
CA VAL A 559 28.53 -0.89 -19.65
C VAL A 559 29.81 -1.69 -19.41
N SER A 560 29.75 -2.67 -18.51
CA SER A 560 30.89 -3.52 -18.18
C SER A 560 31.16 -4.56 -19.27
N VAL A 561 32.32 -5.21 -19.21
CA VAL A 561 32.67 -6.32 -20.11
C VAL A 561 31.74 -7.54 -19.94
N ASP A 562 31.10 -7.65 -18.77
CA ASP A 562 30.17 -8.73 -18.42
C ASP A 562 28.71 -8.36 -18.74
N GLY A 563 28.46 -7.24 -19.43
CA GLY A 563 27.11 -6.81 -19.82
C GLY A 563 26.31 -6.12 -18.72
N VAL A 564 26.95 -5.56 -17.69
CA VAL A 564 26.23 -4.79 -16.66
C VAL A 564 26.23 -3.32 -17.05
N PHE A 565 25.05 -2.79 -17.42
CA PHE A 565 24.84 -1.38 -17.67
C PHE A 565 24.68 -0.62 -16.35
N THR A 566 25.37 0.50 -16.19
CA THR A 566 25.18 1.48 -15.11
C THR A 566 24.68 2.77 -15.72
N ALA A 567 23.48 3.19 -15.32
CA ALA A 567 22.84 4.42 -15.77
C ALA A 567 23.69 5.65 -15.43
N GLY A 568 23.76 6.58 -16.38
CA GLY A 568 24.48 7.83 -16.23
C GLY A 568 23.79 8.80 -15.25
N SER A 569 24.33 10.02 -15.19
CA SER A 569 23.92 11.05 -14.22
C SER A 569 22.87 12.02 -14.75
N GLU A 570 22.63 12.03 -16.07
CA GLU A 570 21.71 12.95 -16.72
C GLU A 570 20.48 12.24 -17.29
N SER A 571 19.35 12.94 -17.30
CA SER A 571 18.12 12.42 -17.89
C SER A 571 18.22 12.32 -19.41
N GLY A 572 17.71 11.21 -19.97
CA GLY A 572 17.65 11.00 -21.42
C GLY A 572 17.71 9.52 -21.80
N THR A 573 17.76 9.26 -23.10
CA THR A 573 17.85 7.90 -23.64
C THR A 573 19.32 7.48 -23.79
N THR A 574 19.64 6.27 -23.35
CA THR A 574 20.95 5.60 -23.51
C THR A 574 20.75 4.30 -24.26
N GLN A 575 21.44 4.10 -25.38
CA GLN A 575 21.42 2.86 -26.14
C GLN A 575 22.70 2.05 -25.86
N VAL A 576 22.50 0.80 -25.42
CA VAL A 576 23.57 -0.17 -25.16
C VAL A 576 23.60 -1.18 -26.31
N THR A 577 24.77 -1.39 -26.89
CA THR A 577 24.98 -2.27 -28.04
C THR A 577 25.81 -3.48 -27.63
N ALA A 578 25.31 -4.67 -27.96
CA ALA A 578 26.03 -5.94 -27.96
C ALA A 578 26.48 -6.25 -29.38
N ALA A 579 27.77 -6.46 -29.63
CA ALA A 579 28.28 -6.71 -30.97
C ALA A 579 29.34 -7.82 -31.02
N SER A 580 29.28 -8.62 -32.09
CA SER A 580 30.36 -9.53 -32.50
C SER A 580 30.98 -9.01 -33.82
N SER A 581 31.85 -9.81 -34.44
CA SER A 581 32.36 -9.45 -35.78
C SER A 581 31.34 -9.61 -36.91
N ALA A 582 30.22 -10.29 -36.64
CA ALA A 582 29.23 -10.68 -37.65
C ALA A 582 27.89 -9.95 -37.48
N ALA A 583 27.48 -9.70 -36.24
CA ALA A 583 26.15 -9.21 -35.91
C ALA A 583 26.18 -8.27 -34.70
N GLU A 584 25.13 -7.47 -34.55
CA GLU A 584 24.91 -6.58 -33.41
C GLU A 584 23.47 -6.64 -32.91
N GLY A 585 23.23 -6.09 -31.72
CA GLY A 585 21.93 -5.98 -31.08
C GLY A 585 21.95 -4.79 -30.12
N THR A 586 20.79 -4.17 -29.88
CA THR A 586 20.72 -3.00 -29.01
C THR A 586 19.58 -3.07 -27.99
N ALA A 587 19.79 -2.41 -26.84
CA ALA A 587 18.77 -2.17 -25.83
C ALA A 587 18.71 -0.68 -25.48
N SER A 588 17.50 -0.17 -25.21
CA SER A 588 17.24 1.26 -24.98
C SER A 588 16.79 1.57 -23.56
N PHE A 589 17.52 2.43 -22.86
CA PHE A 589 17.25 2.80 -21.47
C PHE A 589 16.83 4.26 -21.38
N THR A 590 15.71 4.55 -20.71
CA THR A 590 15.36 5.92 -20.32
C THR A 590 15.90 6.15 -18.91
N VAL A 591 16.87 7.06 -18.78
CA VAL A 591 17.46 7.46 -17.50
C VAL A 591 16.70 8.65 -16.92
N VAL A 592 16.32 8.54 -15.65
CA VAL A 592 15.68 9.63 -14.88
C VAL A 592 16.63 10.08 -13.77
N LYS A 593 17.03 11.35 -13.78
CA LYS A 593 17.90 11.94 -12.75
C LYS A 593 17.14 12.29 -11.48
N THR A 594 16.04 13.03 -11.62
CA THR A 594 15.21 13.49 -10.49
C THR A 594 13.83 12.86 -10.61
N PRO A 595 13.46 11.93 -9.72
CA PRO A 595 12.11 11.37 -9.66
C PRO A 595 11.11 12.36 -9.05
N ASP A 596 9.81 12.09 -9.22
CA ASP A 596 8.75 12.88 -8.61
C ASP A 596 8.55 12.51 -7.13
N THR A 597 8.68 11.23 -6.80
CA THR A 597 8.56 10.72 -5.43
C THR A 597 9.67 9.70 -5.10
N ILE A 598 9.94 9.61 -3.80
CA ILE A 598 10.75 8.55 -3.19
C ILE A 598 9.86 7.94 -2.10
N ALA A 599 9.83 6.62 -2.02
CA ALA A 599 9.22 5.89 -0.92
C ALA A 599 10.26 4.94 -0.31
N VAL A 600 10.17 4.73 1.00
CA VAL A 600 11.04 3.82 1.75
C VAL A 600 10.17 2.77 2.42
N SER A 601 10.63 1.53 2.38
CA SER A 601 10.01 0.39 3.05
C SER A 601 11.04 -0.41 3.81
N ASN A 602 10.60 -1.16 4.81
CA ASN A 602 11.42 -2.16 5.46
C ASN A 602 11.66 -3.32 4.48
N GLN A 603 12.92 -3.68 4.25
CA GLN A 603 13.35 -4.69 3.26
C GLN A 603 12.74 -6.07 3.53
N GLU A 604 12.70 -6.49 4.80
CA GLU A 604 12.23 -7.83 5.19
C GLU A 604 10.71 -7.97 5.08
N THR A 605 9.96 -6.93 5.47
CA THR A 605 8.49 -6.98 5.59
C THR A 605 7.76 -6.36 4.41
N GLY A 606 8.42 -5.51 3.61
CA GLY A 606 7.80 -4.70 2.57
C GLY A 606 6.90 -3.57 3.09
N ALA A 607 6.84 -3.36 4.41
CA ALA A 607 5.97 -2.35 5.01
C ALA A 607 6.51 -0.93 4.74
N PRO A 608 5.65 0.05 4.38
CA PRO A 608 6.07 1.43 4.17
C PRO A 608 6.55 2.06 5.48
N VAL A 609 7.66 2.80 5.42
CA VAL A 609 8.27 3.46 6.59
C VAL A 609 8.03 4.96 6.52
N THR A 610 7.27 5.48 7.48
CA THR A 610 7.00 6.92 7.63
C THR A 610 7.54 7.50 8.94
N ALA A 611 7.92 6.64 9.89
CA ALA A 611 8.67 6.93 11.10
C ALA A 611 9.37 5.66 11.58
N LEU A 612 10.43 5.79 12.38
CA LEU A 612 11.09 4.67 13.05
C LEU A 612 11.15 4.91 14.56
N ALA A 613 10.86 3.88 15.34
CA ALA A 613 11.08 3.83 16.77
C ALA A 613 11.90 2.57 17.06
N LEU A 614 13.10 2.77 17.59
CA LEU A 614 14.11 1.72 17.72
C LEU A 614 14.73 1.76 19.12
N ASP A 615 15.21 0.61 19.58
CA ASP A 615 16.04 0.56 20.76
C ASP A 615 17.50 0.90 20.38
N PRO A 616 18.31 1.38 21.34
CA PRO A 616 19.69 1.71 21.06
C PRO A 616 20.48 0.50 20.52
N MET A 617 21.24 0.71 19.43
CA MET A 617 21.97 -0.29 18.62
C MET A 617 21.13 -1.20 17.71
N ASP A 618 19.81 -1.07 17.66
CA ASP A 618 19.00 -1.81 16.71
C ASP A 618 19.44 -1.53 15.27
N THR A 619 19.31 -2.53 14.41
CA THR A 619 19.58 -2.39 12.98
C THR A 619 18.32 -2.74 12.17
N VAL A 620 18.00 -1.91 11.19
CA VAL A 620 16.90 -2.14 10.24
C VAL A 620 17.40 -1.99 8.82
N ASP A 621 17.08 -2.97 7.97
CA ASP A 621 17.36 -2.94 6.54
C ASP A 621 16.20 -2.24 5.81
N LEU A 622 16.50 -1.14 5.13
CA LEU A 622 15.52 -0.29 4.44
C LEU A 622 15.81 -0.29 2.95
N THR A 623 14.75 -0.33 2.15
CA THR A 623 14.86 -0.17 0.71
C THR A 623 14.11 1.05 0.20
N ALA A 624 14.70 1.75 -0.75
CA ALA A 624 14.12 2.91 -1.40
C ALA A 624 13.67 2.59 -2.83
N ASN A 625 12.51 3.11 -3.20
CA ASN A 625 12.02 3.12 -4.57
C ASN A 625 11.62 4.54 -5.00
N ALA A 626 11.62 4.77 -6.30
CA ALA A 626 11.34 6.06 -6.89
C ALA A 626 10.31 5.92 -8.02
N THR A 627 9.46 6.93 -8.16
CA THR A 627 8.51 7.01 -9.27
C THR A 627 8.66 8.32 -10.03
N TRP A 628 8.44 8.25 -11.34
CA TRP A 628 8.44 9.40 -12.25
C TRP A 628 7.23 9.29 -13.17
N LYS A 629 6.35 10.30 -13.16
CA LYS A 629 5.08 10.30 -13.89
C LYS A 629 4.25 9.03 -13.67
N ASN A 630 4.14 8.57 -12.42
CA ASN A 630 3.50 7.32 -12.00
C ASN A 630 4.16 6.02 -12.50
N MET A 631 5.34 6.10 -13.13
CA MET A 631 6.11 4.92 -13.52
C MET A 631 7.17 4.62 -12.48
N ILE A 632 7.24 3.36 -12.05
CA ILE A 632 8.29 2.89 -11.14
C ILE A 632 9.61 2.87 -11.92
N LEU A 633 10.65 3.41 -11.30
CA LEU A 633 12.01 3.39 -11.81
C LEU A 633 12.73 2.15 -11.30
N THR A 634 13.46 1.46 -12.18
CA THR A 634 14.42 0.44 -11.76
C THR A 634 15.56 1.14 -11.01
N SER A 635 15.77 0.76 -9.76
CA SER A 635 16.80 1.33 -8.88
C SER A 635 17.25 0.32 -7.83
N GLN A 636 18.49 0.45 -7.36
CA GLN A 636 19.00 -0.18 -6.15
C GLN A 636 19.19 0.87 -5.05
N ASP A 637 19.36 0.48 -3.79
CA ASP A 637 19.54 1.42 -2.67
C ASP A 637 20.75 2.34 -2.85
N THR A 638 21.77 1.87 -3.58
CA THR A 638 22.96 2.64 -3.97
C THR A 638 22.69 3.74 -5.00
N CYS A 639 21.50 3.79 -5.58
CA CYS A 639 21.06 4.92 -6.41
C CYS A 639 20.65 6.13 -5.57
N TYR A 640 20.47 5.94 -4.26
CA TYR A 640 20.02 6.96 -3.34
C TYR A 640 21.17 7.42 -2.44
N THR A 641 21.13 8.69 -2.05
CA THR A 641 22.00 9.21 -1.00
C THR A 641 21.28 9.13 0.33
N TRP A 642 21.82 8.32 1.24
CA TRP A 642 21.33 8.13 2.60
C TRP A 642 22.11 9.00 3.59
N SER A 643 21.41 9.59 4.57
CA SER A 643 22.04 10.34 5.66
C SER A 643 21.15 10.33 6.89
N ALA A 644 21.75 10.21 8.07
CA ALA A 644 21.06 10.28 9.36
C ALA A 644 21.66 11.38 10.22
N ASP A 645 20.84 12.01 11.07
CA ASP A 645 21.33 12.89 12.12
C ASP A 645 22.24 12.11 13.09
N GLU A 646 23.37 12.67 13.52
CA GLU A 646 24.36 11.99 14.37
C GLU A 646 23.76 11.45 15.69
N ALA A 647 22.72 12.12 16.20
CA ALA A 647 22.06 11.76 17.46
C ALA A 647 21.22 10.48 17.41
N ILE A 648 20.90 9.95 16.22
CA ILE A 648 20.06 8.75 16.06
C ILE A 648 20.82 7.53 15.52
N GLY A 649 22.07 7.70 15.07
CA GLY A 649 22.88 6.61 14.54
C GLY A 649 23.42 6.86 13.13
N THR A 650 23.62 5.78 12.37
CA THR A 650 24.25 5.80 11.05
C THR A 650 23.46 4.98 10.04
N VAL A 651 23.56 5.33 8.76
CA VAL A 651 22.99 4.57 7.65
C VAL A 651 24.06 4.36 6.59
N ASP A 652 24.13 3.17 6.00
CA ASP A 652 25.06 2.85 4.91
C ASP A 652 24.45 3.10 3.52
N GLU A 653 25.22 2.86 2.46
CA GLU A 653 24.80 3.07 1.07
C GLU A 653 23.74 2.07 0.58
N ASN A 654 23.51 0.98 1.32
CA ASN A 654 22.52 -0.04 1.01
C ASN A 654 21.23 0.15 1.82
N GLY A 655 21.09 1.28 2.54
CA GLY A 655 19.89 1.56 3.33
C GLY A 655 19.84 0.87 4.69
N VAL A 656 20.93 0.20 5.12
CA VAL A 656 20.98 -0.41 6.45
C VAL A 656 21.20 0.68 7.50
N PHE A 657 20.17 0.94 8.31
CA PHE A 657 20.22 1.91 9.40
C PHE A 657 20.55 1.20 10.72
N THR A 658 21.56 1.69 11.43
CA THR A 658 21.92 1.25 12.80
C THR A 658 21.70 2.41 13.77
N ALA A 659 20.83 2.20 14.75
CA ALA A 659 20.50 3.16 15.79
C ALA A 659 21.72 3.48 16.66
N SER A 660 21.75 4.70 17.23
CA SER A 660 22.78 5.12 18.20
C SER A 660 22.81 4.22 19.43
N ASP A 661 23.93 4.24 20.16
CA ASP A 661 24.12 3.47 21.39
C ASP A 661 23.41 4.08 22.61
N VAL A 662 22.87 5.29 22.46
CA VAL A 662 22.11 6.05 23.46
C VAL A 662 20.80 6.60 22.87
N SER A 663 19.89 6.98 23.76
CA SER A 663 18.61 7.62 23.40
C SER A 663 18.79 8.95 22.64
N GLY A 664 17.96 9.18 21.61
CA GLY A 664 18.00 10.38 20.78
C GLY A 664 16.85 10.46 19.76
N THR A 665 16.55 11.66 19.28
CA THR A 665 15.56 11.90 18.21
C THR A 665 16.19 12.69 17.08
N GLY A 666 15.81 12.38 15.84
CA GLY A 666 16.40 12.98 14.65
C GLY A 666 15.72 12.49 13.38
N ASN A 667 16.37 12.73 12.25
CA ASN A 667 15.83 12.42 10.94
C ASN A 667 16.77 11.53 10.13
N LEU A 668 16.19 10.52 9.47
CA LEU A 668 16.79 9.83 8.34
C LEU A 668 16.33 10.52 7.04
N THR A 669 17.27 10.90 6.18
CA THR A 669 17.00 11.56 4.89
C THR A 669 17.51 10.72 3.74
N VAL A 670 16.66 10.52 2.74
CA VAL A 670 16.94 9.76 1.51
C VAL A 670 16.75 10.68 0.31
N ARG A 671 17.71 10.69 -0.63
CA ARG A 671 17.69 11.58 -1.80
C ARG A 671 17.98 10.86 -3.10
N ALA A 672 17.33 11.31 -4.18
CA ALA A 672 17.61 10.95 -5.56
C ALA A 672 17.46 12.21 -6.44
N GLY A 673 18.52 12.62 -7.13
CA GLY A 673 18.56 13.92 -7.81
C GLY A 673 18.25 15.07 -6.85
N ASP A 674 17.27 15.92 -7.21
CA ASP A 674 16.81 17.03 -6.36
C ASP A 674 15.66 16.63 -5.40
N ARG A 675 15.17 15.38 -5.46
CA ARG A 675 14.08 14.90 -4.62
C ARG A 675 14.62 14.37 -3.30
N SER A 676 13.94 14.69 -2.21
CA SER A 676 14.27 14.20 -0.86
C SER A 676 13.03 13.71 -0.10
N LEU A 677 13.20 12.65 0.67
CA LEU A 677 12.26 12.17 1.70
C LEU A 677 12.96 12.25 3.07
N THR A 678 12.22 12.66 4.10
CA THR A 678 12.70 12.71 5.48
C THR A 678 11.78 11.88 6.37
N ILE A 679 12.38 10.99 7.16
CA ILE A 679 11.71 10.05 8.06
C ILE A 679 12.16 10.37 9.49
N PRO A 680 11.24 10.74 10.41
CA PRO A 680 11.58 10.93 11.81
C PRO A 680 11.95 9.60 12.47
N VAL A 681 13.03 9.61 13.25
CA VAL A 681 13.53 8.46 14.01
C VAL A 681 13.63 8.82 15.48
N THR A 682 13.13 7.92 16.33
CA THR A 682 13.30 7.96 17.78
C THR A 682 14.07 6.72 18.21
N VAL A 683 15.25 6.92 18.78
CA VAL A 683 16.00 5.90 19.51
C VAL A 683 15.72 6.12 20.97
N ALA A 684 15.13 5.15 21.66
CA ALA A 684 14.76 5.33 23.06
C ALA A 684 15.05 4.06 23.84
N GLY A 685 16.09 4.12 24.67
CA GLY A 685 16.46 3.07 25.61
C GLY A 685 15.38 2.81 26.65
N HIS A 686 15.61 1.77 27.43
CA HIS A 686 14.71 1.35 28.50
C HIS A 686 15.51 0.85 29.71
N ILE A 687 14.87 0.89 30.87
CA ILE A 687 15.35 0.30 32.12
C ILE A 687 14.34 -0.75 32.55
N GLN A 688 14.85 -1.89 33.03
CA GLN A 688 14.05 -2.96 33.60
C GLN A 688 14.43 -3.18 35.06
N GLU A 689 13.45 -3.17 35.97
CA GLU A 689 13.65 -3.58 37.36
C GLU A 689 13.92 -5.09 37.43
N LEU A 690 15.01 -5.46 38.11
CA LEU A 690 15.34 -6.85 38.44
C LEU A 690 15.03 -7.18 39.91
N GLU A 691 15.28 -6.25 40.84
CA GLU A 691 14.99 -6.41 42.27
C GLU A 691 14.99 -5.05 43.00
N SER A 692 13.89 -4.73 43.69
CA SER A 692 13.70 -3.50 44.49
C SER A 692 13.73 -3.73 46.00
N PHE A 693 13.72 -4.98 46.48
CA PHE A 693 13.70 -5.37 47.90
C PHE A 693 12.44 -5.01 48.70
N GLU A 694 11.38 -4.54 48.04
CA GLU A 694 10.12 -4.15 48.69
C GLU A 694 9.18 -5.33 48.99
N GLY A 695 9.57 -6.56 48.62
CA GLY A 695 8.78 -7.79 48.81
C GLY A 695 8.70 -8.32 50.26
N GLY A 696 9.44 -7.74 51.21
CA GLY A 696 9.40 -8.08 52.63
C GLY A 696 10.22 -9.31 53.06
N GLU A 697 10.77 -10.09 52.13
CA GLU A 697 11.73 -11.18 52.38
C GLU A 697 12.85 -11.18 51.33
N VAL A 698 14.08 -11.53 51.74
CA VAL A 698 15.21 -11.69 50.82
C VAL A 698 15.16 -13.09 50.20
N THR A 699 14.53 -13.23 49.04
CA THR A 699 14.35 -14.53 48.35
C THR A 699 15.30 -14.73 47.17
N VAL A 700 15.72 -13.63 46.52
CA VAL A 700 16.59 -13.67 45.34
C VAL A 700 18.07 -13.81 45.70
N PHE A 701 18.46 -13.38 46.91
CA PHE A 701 19.83 -13.49 47.40
C PHE A 701 19.98 -14.57 48.46
N THR A 702 20.98 -15.43 48.29
CA THR A 702 21.30 -16.50 49.25
C THR A 702 22.66 -16.27 49.88
N GLY A 703 22.67 -16.04 51.20
CA GLY A 703 23.90 -15.92 51.99
C GLY A 703 24.75 -17.20 51.97
N THR A 704 26.03 -17.03 52.24
CA THR A 704 27.05 -18.10 52.23
C THR A 704 27.84 -18.11 53.53
N ASP A 705 28.84 -18.99 53.68
CA ASP A 705 29.72 -18.97 54.86
C ASP A 705 30.48 -17.65 55.03
N THR A 706 30.59 -16.84 53.96
CA THR A 706 31.29 -15.54 53.95
C THR A 706 30.36 -14.35 53.78
N THR A 707 29.04 -14.56 53.67
CA THR A 707 28.05 -13.48 53.49
C THR A 707 26.78 -13.71 54.27
N VAL A 708 26.24 -12.66 54.88
CA VAL A 708 24.91 -12.68 55.52
C VAL A 708 24.06 -11.57 54.91
N VAL A 709 22.84 -11.92 54.51
CA VAL A 709 21.86 -11.00 53.93
C VAL A 709 20.67 -10.81 54.86
N SER A 710 20.17 -9.58 54.92
CA SER A 710 18.96 -9.20 55.67
C SER A 710 18.37 -7.91 55.10
N LEU A 711 17.09 -7.62 55.37
CA LEU A 711 16.50 -6.33 55.01
C LEU A 711 16.87 -5.26 56.04
N GLU A 712 17.22 -4.07 55.56
CA GLU A 712 17.41 -2.85 56.34
C GLU A 712 16.21 -1.92 56.13
N THR A 713 15.73 -1.30 57.21
CA THR A 713 14.52 -0.43 57.20
C THR A 713 14.81 0.98 57.69
N SER A 714 16.03 1.23 58.18
CA SER A 714 16.45 2.59 58.55
C SER A 714 16.50 3.47 57.30
N ALA A 715 15.69 4.54 57.28
CA ALA A 715 15.62 5.48 56.16
C ALA A 715 16.96 6.13 55.76
N ASP A 716 17.97 6.14 56.64
CA ASP A 716 19.31 6.65 56.30
C ASP A 716 20.11 5.66 55.41
N LEU A 717 19.65 4.41 55.34
CA LEU A 717 20.28 3.26 54.67
C LEU A 717 19.32 2.62 53.66
N VAL A 718 18.33 3.36 53.18
CA VAL A 718 17.40 2.98 52.11
C VAL A 718 17.52 4.05 51.03
N ARG A 719 17.61 3.68 49.75
CA ARG A 719 17.71 4.62 48.63
C ARG A 719 16.36 4.86 48.00
N TYR A 720 15.58 3.81 47.75
CA TYR A 720 14.23 3.84 47.21
C TYR A 720 13.28 3.01 48.08
N GLY A 721 11.98 3.32 48.05
CA GLY A 721 11.01 2.55 48.82
C GLY A 721 11.22 2.63 50.35
N ARG A 722 11.09 1.49 51.04
CA ARG A 722 11.15 1.38 52.50
C ARG A 722 12.27 0.47 52.99
N GLN A 723 12.86 -0.33 52.10
CA GLN A 723 13.83 -1.34 52.49
C GLN A 723 14.99 -1.40 51.51
N SER A 724 16.12 -1.90 51.99
CA SER A 724 17.27 -2.22 51.15
C SER A 724 17.88 -3.54 51.60
N LEU A 725 18.72 -4.14 50.77
CA LEU A 725 19.48 -5.32 51.15
C LEU A 725 20.71 -4.93 51.95
N ARG A 726 20.78 -5.33 53.22
CA ARG A 726 22.02 -5.33 54.00
C ARG A 726 22.83 -6.59 53.71
N LEU A 727 24.05 -6.41 53.22
CA LEU A 727 25.02 -7.47 52.94
C LEU A 727 26.24 -7.33 53.87
N ASP A 728 26.33 -8.16 54.90
CA ASP A 728 27.54 -8.32 55.70
C ASP A 728 28.47 -9.32 55.00
N TYR A 729 29.75 -8.98 54.79
CA TYR A 729 30.69 -9.80 54.04
C TYR A 729 32.02 -10.05 54.78
N GLN A 730 32.66 -11.18 54.48
CA GLN A 730 33.99 -11.57 54.97
C GLN A 730 34.86 -12.13 53.83
N ALA A 731 35.53 -11.26 53.07
CA ALA A 731 36.27 -11.66 51.86
C ALA A 731 37.60 -12.37 52.15
N GLY A 732 38.19 -12.14 53.33
CA GLY A 732 39.53 -12.63 53.70
C GLY A 732 40.65 -11.92 52.94
N THR A 733 41.86 -11.84 53.52
CA THR A 733 42.97 -10.99 52.99
C THR A 733 43.57 -11.44 51.66
N THR A 734 43.06 -12.52 51.06
CA THR A 734 43.48 -13.06 49.75
C THR A 734 42.30 -13.63 48.94
N GLY A 735 41.05 -13.30 49.28
CA GLY A 735 39.86 -13.97 48.76
C GLY A 735 38.71 -13.03 48.35
N SER A 736 37.57 -13.65 48.05
CA SER A 736 36.30 -12.99 47.76
C SER A 736 35.21 -13.50 48.70
N ALA A 737 34.25 -12.64 49.03
CA ALA A 737 32.99 -13.03 49.63
C ALA A 737 31.91 -12.99 48.56
N ALA A 738 31.20 -14.10 48.34
CA ALA A 738 30.20 -14.21 47.29
C ALA A 738 28.82 -14.44 47.92
N VAL A 739 27.83 -13.68 47.48
CA VAL A 739 26.41 -13.93 47.76
C VAL A 739 25.77 -14.47 46.49
N GLY A 740 25.03 -15.57 46.60
CA GLY A 740 24.30 -16.14 45.45
C GLY A 740 23.13 -15.22 45.07
N ALA A 741 22.86 -15.10 43.78
CA ALA A 741 21.76 -14.31 43.21
C ALA A 741 20.96 -15.15 42.20
N ALA A 742 19.69 -14.82 42.01
CA ALA A 742 18.81 -15.45 41.03
C ALA A 742 18.04 -14.39 40.23
N LEU A 743 18.77 -13.49 39.57
CA LEU A 743 18.20 -12.41 38.77
C LEU A 743 18.23 -12.79 37.28
N THR A 744 17.11 -12.67 36.58
CA THR A 744 17.02 -12.87 35.13
C THR A 744 17.28 -11.55 34.42
N ILE A 745 18.09 -11.57 33.36
CA ILE A 745 18.33 -10.42 32.50
C ILE A 745 17.46 -10.58 31.24
N PRO A 746 16.60 -9.60 30.91
CA PRO A 746 15.85 -9.58 29.65
C PRO A 746 16.75 -9.70 28.42
N GLU A 747 16.23 -10.32 27.36
CA GLU A 747 16.93 -10.36 26.08
C GLU A 747 17.08 -8.95 25.51
N GLY A 748 18.27 -8.61 25.01
CA GLY A 748 18.57 -7.28 24.47
C GLY A 748 19.18 -6.30 25.46
N ASP A 749 19.07 -6.55 26.77
CA ASP A 749 19.69 -5.69 27.79
C ASP A 749 21.21 -5.79 27.78
N ARG A 750 21.86 -4.63 27.88
CA ARG A 750 23.31 -4.46 27.72
C ARG A 750 24.00 -3.95 28.97
N TYR A 751 23.27 -3.43 29.95
CA TYR A 751 23.82 -2.90 31.18
C TYR A 751 23.16 -3.54 32.39
N LEU A 752 23.95 -3.72 33.46
CA LEU A 752 23.49 -4.05 34.80
C LEU A 752 23.86 -2.89 35.71
N SER A 753 22.88 -2.42 36.49
CA SER A 753 23.03 -1.28 37.38
C SER A 753 22.42 -1.56 38.75
N LEU A 754 22.92 -0.88 39.78
CA LEU A 754 22.40 -0.92 41.14
C LEU A 754 22.87 0.27 41.98
N TRP A 755 22.11 0.60 43.01
CA TRP A 755 22.55 1.52 44.06
C TRP A 755 23.30 0.79 45.16
N VAL A 756 24.43 1.35 45.59
CA VAL A 756 25.28 0.79 46.64
C VAL A 756 25.60 1.85 47.69
N TYR A 757 25.33 1.55 48.95
CA TYR A 757 25.86 2.30 50.08
C TYR A 757 27.21 1.71 50.47
N GLY A 758 28.29 2.43 50.13
CA GLY A 758 29.66 1.96 50.34
C GLY A 758 30.12 2.02 51.80
N ASP A 759 31.09 1.18 52.15
CA ASP A 759 31.72 1.10 53.48
C ASP A 759 33.14 1.71 53.54
N GLY A 760 33.59 2.28 52.42
CA GLY A 760 34.93 2.84 52.23
C GLY A 760 36.05 1.82 52.38
N SER A 761 35.80 0.54 52.09
CA SER A 761 36.78 -0.55 52.23
C SER A 761 37.87 -0.55 51.16
N GLY A 762 37.59 0.01 49.97
CA GLY A 762 38.45 -0.09 48.78
C GLY A 762 38.43 -1.48 48.12
N ASN A 763 37.50 -2.36 48.51
CA ASN A 763 37.27 -3.64 47.83
C ASN A 763 36.59 -3.42 46.47
N THR A 764 36.57 -4.43 45.60
CA THR A 764 35.88 -4.35 44.31
C THR A 764 34.59 -5.16 44.36
N LEU A 765 33.48 -4.55 43.93
CA LEU A 765 32.22 -5.25 43.72
C LEU A 765 32.15 -5.76 42.27
N THR A 766 31.88 -7.05 42.09
CA THR A 766 31.67 -7.69 40.78
C THR A 766 30.37 -8.48 40.76
N ALA A 767 29.82 -8.74 39.58
CA ALA A 767 28.68 -9.61 39.37
C ALA A 767 29.10 -10.80 38.48
N THR A 768 28.67 -12.02 38.84
CA THR A 768 28.85 -13.21 38.02
C THR A 768 27.62 -13.39 37.13
N VAL A 769 27.78 -13.19 35.83
CA VAL A 769 26.74 -13.24 34.81
C VAL A 769 26.85 -14.54 34.03
N THR A 770 25.72 -15.20 33.77
CA THR A 770 25.63 -16.39 32.90
C THR A 770 24.94 -16.02 31.60
N ASP A 771 25.53 -16.38 30.47
CA ASP A 771 24.94 -16.19 29.14
C ASP A 771 23.86 -17.24 28.82
N THR A 772 23.16 -17.08 27.70
CA THR A 772 22.13 -18.03 27.22
C THR A 772 22.68 -19.42 26.89
N ALA A 773 23.99 -19.58 26.69
CA ALA A 773 24.67 -20.86 26.48
C ALA A 773 25.10 -21.53 27.81
N GLY A 774 24.93 -20.88 28.95
CA GLY A 774 25.31 -21.36 30.28
C GLY A 774 26.76 -21.06 30.66
N THR A 775 27.47 -20.19 29.94
CA THR A 775 28.83 -19.75 30.26
C THR A 775 28.80 -18.64 31.29
N ALA A 776 29.54 -18.81 32.40
CA ALA A 776 29.66 -17.79 33.44
C ALA A 776 30.88 -16.88 33.20
N SER A 777 30.71 -15.59 33.47
CA SER A 777 31.77 -14.58 33.45
C SER A 777 31.55 -13.52 34.54
N ASP A 778 32.64 -12.90 35.02
CA ASP A 778 32.56 -11.83 36.03
C ASP A 778 32.68 -10.45 35.36
N VAL A 779 31.76 -9.54 35.68
CA VAL A 779 31.80 -8.13 35.30
C VAL A 779 32.04 -7.23 36.52
N VAL A 780 32.83 -6.16 36.34
CA VAL A 780 33.17 -5.24 37.43
C VAL A 780 32.13 -4.14 37.52
N LEU A 781 31.51 -3.99 38.70
CA LEU A 781 30.55 -2.91 38.98
C LEU A 781 31.27 -1.65 39.48
N GLY A 782 32.28 -1.79 40.32
CA GLY A 782 33.07 -0.65 40.80
C GLY A 782 33.92 -0.94 42.04
N THR A 783 34.72 0.05 42.44
CA THR A 783 35.51 0.02 43.67
C THR A 783 34.72 0.68 44.82
N LEU A 784 34.76 0.08 46.00
CA LEU A 784 34.05 0.48 47.22
C LEU A 784 34.89 1.44 48.07
N ASP A 785 35.45 2.49 47.45
CA ASP A 785 36.29 3.51 48.11
C ASP A 785 35.48 4.72 48.63
N PHE A 786 34.16 4.61 48.62
CA PHE A 786 33.22 5.65 49.03
C PHE A 786 32.34 5.20 50.21
N THR A 787 31.70 6.18 50.85
CA THR A 787 30.62 5.97 51.82
C THR A 787 29.39 6.75 51.41
N GLY A 788 28.20 6.24 51.70
CA GLY A 788 26.96 6.80 51.16
C GLY A 788 26.55 6.11 49.86
N TRP A 789 25.37 6.46 49.35
CA TRP A 789 24.80 5.91 48.14
C TRP A 789 25.52 6.38 46.87
N GLN A 790 25.89 5.45 45.99
CA GLN A 790 26.31 5.68 44.62
C GLN A 790 25.63 4.69 43.67
N HIS A 791 25.31 5.16 42.46
CA HIS A 791 24.83 4.32 41.37
C HIS A 791 26.03 3.71 40.65
N LEU A 792 26.08 2.39 40.57
CA LEU A 792 27.11 1.64 39.84
C LEU A 792 26.44 0.95 38.64
N ALA A 793 27.08 1.04 37.47
CA ALA A 793 26.60 0.44 36.24
C ALA A 793 27.77 -0.22 35.50
N THR A 794 27.50 -1.33 34.80
CA THR A 794 28.51 -2.04 34.01
C THR A 794 27.92 -2.64 32.74
N LEU A 795 28.75 -2.75 31.70
CA LEU A 795 28.39 -3.39 30.45
C LEU A 795 28.35 -4.91 30.66
N LEU A 796 27.26 -5.53 30.21
CA LEU A 796 27.06 -6.97 30.22
C LEU A 796 27.82 -7.65 29.07
N PRO A 797 28.26 -8.89 29.25
CA PRO A 797 28.71 -9.72 28.14
C PRO A 797 27.58 -9.93 27.13
N GLU A 798 27.95 -10.18 25.87
CA GLU A 798 26.99 -10.52 24.83
C GLU A 798 26.14 -11.75 25.24
N ASN A 799 24.83 -11.71 24.98
CA ASN A 799 23.88 -12.76 25.34
C ASN A 799 23.76 -13.05 26.85
N ALA A 800 24.07 -12.07 27.72
CA ALA A 800 23.81 -12.18 29.15
C ALA A 800 22.35 -12.54 29.44
N ALA A 801 22.12 -13.54 30.29
CA ALA A 801 20.78 -14.06 30.59
C ALA A 801 20.43 -14.02 32.08
N SER A 802 21.42 -13.99 32.98
CA SER A 802 21.17 -13.93 34.42
C SER A 802 22.37 -13.45 35.24
N VAL A 803 22.11 -12.85 36.40
CA VAL A 803 23.10 -12.64 37.46
C VAL A 803 22.95 -13.73 38.51
N THR A 804 24.05 -14.46 38.74
CA THR A 804 24.09 -15.66 39.60
C THR A 804 24.83 -15.45 40.91
N ALA A 805 25.66 -14.39 41.01
CA ALA A 805 26.30 -13.98 42.25
C ALA A 805 26.71 -12.51 42.23
N LEU A 806 26.78 -11.89 43.41
CA LEU A 806 27.55 -10.66 43.63
C LEU A 806 28.76 -11.00 44.50
N ASN A 807 29.93 -10.46 44.15
CA ASN A 807 31.19 -10.78 44.81
C ASN A 807 31.87 -9.51 45.32
N VAL A 808 32.25 -9.51 46.59
CA VAL A 808 33.15 -8.51 47.18
C VAL A 808 34.56 -9.08 47.15
N VAL A 809 35.38 -8.61 46.22
CA VAL A 809 36.76 -9.04 46.01
C VAL A 809 37.70 -8.15 46.81
N TYR A 810 38.56 -8.76 47.64
CA TYR A 810 39.46 -8.01 48.50
C TYR A 810 40.48 -7.19 47.67
N GLY A 811 40.43 -5.86 47.81
CA GLY A 811 41.23 -4.91 47.02
C GLY A 811 42.63 -4.61 47.60
N GLY A 812 43.01 -5.26 48.72
CA GLY A 812 44.27 -4.98 49.42
C GLY A 812 44.21 -3.82 50.44
N GLY A 813 43.02 -3.29 50.71
CA GLY A 813 42.76 -2.18 51.66
C GLY A 813 42.68 -2.60 53.14
N GLU A 814 42.29 -1.66 54.02
CA GLU A 814 42.31 -1.88 55.49
C GLU A 814 41.19 -2.77 56.03
N LYS A 815 40.12 -3.06 55.25
CA LYS A 815 38.91 -3.78 55.70
C LYS A 815 38.63 -5.02 54.84
N ALA A 816 38.91 -6.21 55.37
CA ALA A 816 38.53 -7.50 54.77
C ALA A 816 37.12 -7.99 55.19
N VAL A 817 36.47 -7.23 56.08
CA VAL A 817 35.13 -7.47 56.62
C VAL A 817 34.40 -6.13 56.64
N GLY A 818 33.15 -6.11 56.21
CA GLY A 818 32.35 -4.89 56.12
C GLY A 818 30.88 -5.17 55.87
N THR A 819 30.13 -4.10 55.61
CA THR A 819 28.69 -4.13 55.38
C THR A 819 28.36 -3.19 54.22
N LEU A 820 27.67 -3.70 53.21
CA LEU A 820 27.11 -2.90 52.13
C LEU A 820 25.59 -2.85 52.27
N TYR A 821 24.98 -1.80 51.71
CA TYR A 821 23.55 -1.76 51.48
C TYR A 821 23.31 -1.66 49.98
N LEU A 822 22.49 -2.54 49.42
CA LEU A 822 22.18 -2.57 47.99
C LEU A 822 20.70 -2.25 47.80
N ASP A 823 20.39 -1.49 46.77
CA ASP A 823 19.03 -1.08 46.46
C ASP A 823 18.85 -0.94 44.95
N GLN A 824 17.62 -1.10 44.47
CA GLN A 824 17.18 -0.99 43.08
C GLN A 824 18.18 -1.54 42.05
N ILE A 825 18.16 -2.87 41.89
CA ILE A 825 18.95 -3.54 40.84
C ILE A 825 18.15 -3.52 39.54
N THR A 826 18.77 -3.01 38.48
CA THR A 826 18.15 -2.86 37.16
C THR A 826 19.04 -3.37 36.05
N SER A 827 18.44 -3.68 34.92
CA SER A 827 19.14 -3.81 33.64
C SER A 827 18.59 -2.82 32.62
N GLY A 828 19.27 -2.65 31.50
CA GLY A 828 18.77 -1.77 30.44
C GLY A 828 19.62 -1.78 29.19
N THR A 829 19.16 -1.09 28.16
CA THR A 829 19.83 -0.98 26.86
C THR A 829 20.93 0.06 26.82
N GLU A 830 20.95 1.01 27.77
CA GLU A 830 21.99 2.02 27.91
C GLU A 830 22.47 2.18 29.36
N SER A 831 23.62 2.82 29.57
CA SER A 831 24.19 3.02 30.92
C SER A 831 23.50 4.12 31.74
N ALA A 832 22.50 4.79 31.18
CA ALA A 832 21.79 5.87 31.85
C ALA A 832 20.94 5.31 33.00
N GLY A 833 20.93 6.01 34.14
CA GLY A 833 19.95 5.76 35.21
C GLY A 833 18.82 6.78 35.11
N ASP A 834 17.65 6.43 35.65
CA ASP A 834 16.55 7.39 35.83
C ASP A 834 16.45 7.84 37.30
N GLU A 835 16.46 9.14 37.53
CA GLU A 835 16.21 9.77 38.83
C GLU A 835 14.98 10.69 38.80
N THR A 836 14.24 10.71 37.70
CA THR A 836 13.05 11.53 37.51
C THR A 836 11.83 10.71 37.91
N PRO A 837 11.06 11.14 38.92
CA PRO A 837 9.87 10.38 39.29
C PRO A 837 8.73 10.55 38.28
N PRO A 838 7.87 9.52 38.14
CA PRO A 838 6.75 9.57 37.22
C PRO A 838 5.77 10.67 37.60
N THR A 839 5.16 11.29 36.59
CA THR A 839 4.12 12.29 36.79
C THR A 839 2.77 11.61 36.96
N VAL A 840 2.08 11.89 38.07
CA VAL A 840 0.75 11.35 38.37
C VAL A 840 -0.26 12.49 38.46
N THR A 841 -1.21 12.53 37.53
CA THR A 841 -2.32 13.49 37.56
C THR A 841 -3.59 12.79 37.99
N VAL A 842 -4.36 13.39 38.89
CA VAL A 842 -5.60 12.78 39.43
C VAL A 842 -6.74 13.78 39.32
N SER A 843 -7.89 13.32 38.84
CA SER A 843 -9.11 14.12 38.71
C SER A 843 -10.34 13.29 39.06
N VAL A 844 -11.44 13.97 39.40
CA VAL A 844 -12.74 13.35 39.68
C VAL A 844 -13.80 14.08 38.88
N ALA A 845 -14.57 13.33 38.09
CA ALA A 845 -15.73 13.83 37.35
C ALA A 845 -16.83 12.76 37.36
N ASP A 846 -18.10 13.19 37.50
CA ASP A 846 -19.28 12.31 37.44
C ASP A 846 -19.23 11.05 38.32
N GLY A 847 -18.61 11.16 39.51
CA GLY A 847 -18.48 10.04 40.45
C GLY A 847 -17.38 9.03 40.10
N VAL A 848 -16.54 9.34 39.13
CA VAL A 848 -15.39 8.51 38.72
C VAL A 848 -14.10 9.27 38.97
N LEU A 849 -13.14 8.61 39.61
CA LEU A 849 -11.76 9.05 39.71
C LEU A 849 -11.00 8.53 38.50
N THR A 850 -10.30 9.44 37.82
CA THR A 850 -9.38 9.13 36.72
C THR A 850 -8.00 9.66 37.05
N ALA A 851 -6.98 8.85 36.85
CA ALA A 851 -5.59 9.28 36.95
C ALA A 851 -4.78 8.85 35.74
N TYR A 852 -3.78 9.67 35.37
CA TYR A 852 -2.83 9.37 34.31
C TYR A 852 -1.41 9.37 34.87
N VAL A 853 -0.64 8.37 34.47
CA VAL A 853 0.76 8.17 34.82
C VAL A 853 1.60 8.26 33.55
N SER A 854 2.67 9.05 33.59
CA SER A 854 3.62 9.19 32.49
C SER A 854 5.03 9.44 33.01
N ASP A 855 6.04 9.02 32.25
CA ASP A 855 7.44 9.16 32.61
C ASP A 855 8.32 9.53 31.40
N ASN A 856 9.55 9.98 31.64
CA ASN A 856 10.52 10.34 30.59
C ASN A 856 11.27 9.15 29.99
N MET A 857 11.43 8.05 30.72
CA MET A 857 12.17 6.87 30.27
C MET A 857 11.26 5.65 30.18
N ASP A 858 10.41 5.44 31.18
CA ASP A 858 9.51 4.30 31.21
C ASP A 858 8.27 4.53 30.32
N LYS A 859 8.16 3.73 29.26
CA LYS A 859 7.08 3.83 28.27
C LYS A 859 5.77 3.17 28.73
N SER A 860 5.80 2.31 29.76
CA SER A 860 4.63 1.64 30.33
C SER A 860 4.82 1.32 31.81
N PHE A 861 3.71 1.19 32.54
CA PHE A 861 3.70 0.84 33.97
C PHE A 861 2.84 -0.40 34.19
N ALA A 862 3.40 -1.41 34.85
CA ALA A 862 2.62 -2.55 35.29
C ALA A 862 1.59 -2.09 36.35
N LYS A 863 0.39 -2.72 36.38
CA LYS A 863 -0.64 -2.40 37.40
C LYS A 863 -0.10 -2.45 38.83
N SER A 864 0.82 -3.39 39.12
CA SER A 864 1.44 -3.55 40.44
C SER A 864 2.31 -2.36 40.86
N ALA A 865 2.80 -1.56 39.91
CA ALA A 865 3.58 -0.37 40.16
C ALA A 865 2.71 0.85 40.53
N VAL A 866 1.38 0.75 40.37
CA VAL A 866 0.42 1.82 40.66
C VAL A 866 -0.42 1.44 41.88
N THR A 867 -0.64 2.40 42.78
CA THR A 867 -1.53 2.22 43.93
C THR A 867 -2.57 3.33 44.01
N LEU A 868 -3.77 3.00 44.50
CA LEU A 868 -4.81 3.97 44.85
C LEU A 868 -5.19 3.77 46.32
N THR A 869 -5.15 4.83 47.11
CA THR A 869 -5.70 4.87 48.47
C THR A 869 -6.94 5.75 48.53
N TRP A 870 -7.91 5.33 49.33
CA TRP A 870 -9.07 6.12 49.75
C TRP A 870 -8.99 6.31 51.26
N ASP A 871 -8.79 7.55 51.71
CA ASP A 871 -8.56 7.89 53.11
C ASP A 871 -7.42 7.09 53.76
N GLY A 872 -6.34 6.85 53.00
CA GLY A 872 -5.17 6.09 53.44
C GLY A 872 -5.33 4.56 53.37
N ALA A 873 -6.53 4.04 53.05
CA ALA A 873 -6.74 2.61 52.85
C ALA A 873 -6.62 2.24 51.37
N SER A 874 -5.82 1.23 51.03
CA SER A 874 -5.68 0.75 49.66
C SER A 874 -7.01 0.22 49.09
N VAL A 875 -7.32 0.59 47.85
CA VAL A 875 -8.50 0.12 47.11
C VAL A 875 -8.08 -0.42 45.75
N ASP A 876 -8.84 -1.39 45.23
CA ASP A 876 -8.62 -1.92 43.88
C ASP A 876 -9.23 -1.00 42.81
N PHE A 877 -8.65 -1.02 41.61
CA PHE A 877 -8.95 -0.11 40.51
C PHE A 877 -8.79 -0.78 39.13
N THR A 878 -9.27 -0.12 38.08
CA THR A 878 -9.06 -0.55 36.70
C THR A 878 -7.84 0.17 36.12
N TRP A 879 -6.96 -0.58 35.45
CA TRP A 879 -5.72 -0.10 34.83
C TRP A 879 -5.73 -0.40 33.33
N GLU A 880 -5.47 0.63 32.51
CA GLU A 880 -5.27 0.53 31.07
C GLU A 880 -3.81 0.88 30.76
N GLU A 881 -3.00 -0.14 30.51
CA GLU A 881 -1.53 -0.05 30.47
C GLU A 881 -1.01 0.81 29.31
N GLU A 882 -1.56 0.66 28.10
CA GLU A 882 -1.16 1.45 26.93
C GLU A 882 -1.49 2.94 27.08
N ALA A 883 -2.54 3.27 27.82
CA ALA A 883 -2.96 4.66 28.05
C ALA A 883 -2.32 5.27 29.32
N GLY A 884 -1.62 4.47 30.13
CA GLY A 884 -1.15 4.87 31.46
C GLY A 884 -2.30 5.35 32.37
N ALA A 885 -3.50 4.79 32.21
CA ALA A 885 -4.72 5.33 32.79
C ALA A 885 -5.32 4.43 33.89
N LEU A 886 -5.58 5.04 35.04
CA LEU A 886 -6.31 4.45 36.16
C LEU A 886 -7.73 4.98 36.20
N THR A 887 -8.72 4.10 36.39
CA THR A 887 -10.10 4.50 36.69
C THR A 887 -10.67 3.77 37.91
N TRP A 888 -11.45 4.48 38.71
CA TRP A 888 -12.13 3.94 39.88
C TRP A 888 -13.46 4.65 40.15
N THR A 889 -14.53 3.88 40.41
CA THR A 889 -15.83 4.46 40.77
C THR A 889 -15.84 4.80 42.25
N LEU A 890 -16.16 6.05 42.58
CA LEU A 890 -16.23 6.50 43.96
C LEU A 890 -17.36 5.78 44.73
N PRO A 891 -17.19 5.52 46.03
CA PRO A 891 -18.26 5.07 46.90
C PRO A 891 -19.42 6.08 46.93
N ALA A 892 -20.59 5.62 47.39
CA ALA A 892 -21.72 6.51 47.62
C ALA A 892 -21.33 7.64 48.60
N GLU A 893 -21.71 8.87 48.26
CA GLU A 893 -21.43 10.05 49.06
C GLU A 893 -22.02 9.92 50.48
N ASP A 894 -21.20 10.17 51.49
CA ASP A 894 -21.58 10.12 52.91
C ASP A 894 -21.59 11.51 53.58
N GLY A 895 -21.33 12.57 52.82
CA GLY A 895 -21.27 13.96 53.27
C GLY A 895 -19.98 14.32 54.03
N ARG A 896 -18.93 13.51 53.93
CA ARG A 896 -17.60 13.75 54.52
C ARG A 896 -16.59 14.24 53.50
N LEU A 897 -15.50 14.81 54.01
CA LEU A 897 -14.31 15.10 53.22
C LEU A 897 -13.47 13.83 53.14
N HIS A 898 -13.15 13.41 51.92
CA HIS A 898 -12.26 12.27 51.66
C HIS A 898 -11.02 12.72 50.89
N ARG A 899 -9.97 11.91 50.95
CA ARG A 899 -8.78 12.08 50.11
C ARG A 899 -8.48 10.80 49.34
N ALA A 900 -8.37 10.93 48.03
CA ALA A 900 -7.85 9.88 47.18
C ALA A 900 -6.42 10.22 46.78
N THR A 901 -5.51 9.25 46.88
CA THR A 901 -4.11 9.41 46.49
C THR A 901 -3.71 8.27 45.57
N VAL A 902 -3.13 8.61 44.42
CA VAL A 902 -2.52 7.68 43.48
C VAL A 902 -1.00 7.84 43.57
N THR A 903 -0.29 6.73 43.68
CA THR A 903 1.17 6.69 43.53
C THR A 903 1.55 5.76 42.40
N ALA A 904 2.65 6.06 41.72
CA ALA A 904 3.24 5.18 40.73
C ALA A 904 4.74 5.11 40.99
N SER A 905 5.32 3.92 40.95
CA SER A 905 6.78 3.73 40.98
C SER A 905 7.28 3.36 39.59
N ASP A 906 8.36 3.97 39.16
CA ASP A 906 9.05 3.65 37.90
C ASP A 906 10.01 2.46 38.10
N GLN A 907 10.62 1.98 37.03
CA GLN A 907 11.54 0.83 37.08
C GLN A 907 12.89 1.15 37.74
N SER A 908 13.16 2.43 37.98
CA SER A 908 14.33 2.93 38.71
C SER A 908 14.03 3.24 40.19
N GLY A 909 12.83 2.89 40.68
CA GLY A 909 12.41 3.06 42.07
C GLY A 909 11.95 4.46 42.44
N ASN A 910 11.90 5.42 41.50
CA ASN A 910 11.37 6.75 41.76
C ASN A 910 9.83 6.69 41.87
N THR A 911 9.26 7.52 42.74
CA THR A 911 7.82 7.47 43.06
C THR A 911 7.11 8.80 42.76
N GLY A 912 6.14 8.75 41.86
CA GLY A 912 5.18 9.79 41.59
C GLY A 912 3.99 9.77 42.54
N ARG A 913 3.40 10.95 42.82
CA ARG A 913 2.20 11.10 43.66
C ARG A 913 1.25 12.13 43.10
N GLY A 914 -0.02 11.76 42.97
CA GLY A 914 -1.13 12.67 42.72
C GLY A 914 -2.25 12.45 43.74
N SER A 915 -2.90 13.52 44.18
CA SER A 915 -4.02 13.40 45.12
C SER A 915 -5.13 14.38 44.80
N VAL A 916 -6.36 14.00 45.14
CA VAL A 916 -7.53 14.87 45.07
C VAL A 916 -8.33 14.77 46.36
N ASN A 917 -8.81 15.92 46.84
CA ASN A 917 -9.78 15.95 47.92
C ASN A 917 -11.17 15.82 47.31
N VAL A 918 -11.94 14.84 47.75
CA VAL A 918 -13.34 14.65 47.33
C VAL A 918 -14.24 15.27 48.40
N THR A 919 -14.94 16.33 48.02
CA THR A 919 -15.88 17.05 48.89
C THR A 919 -17.33 16.67 48.57
N PRO A 920 -18.26 16.83 49.52
CA PRO A 920 -19.69 16.65 49.26
C PRO A 920 -20.19 17.51 48.09
N ALA A 921 -21.13 16.98 47.29
CA ALA A 921 -21.58 17.59 46.04
C ALA A 921 -22.30 18.93 46.24
N ASP A 922 -22.95 19.12 47.38
CA ASP A 922 -23.60 20.38 47.77
C ASP A 922 -22.68 21.35 48.53
N GLY A 923 -21.41 20.98 48.72
CA GLY A 923 -20.41 21.74 49.46
C GLY A 923 -20.65 21.81 50.97
N THR A 924 -21.66 21.11 51.50
CA THR A 924 -22.02 21.11 52.92
C THR A 924 -21.72 19.77 53.56
N SER A 925 -20.79 19.75 54.51
CA SER A 925 -20.50 18.52 55.25
C SER A 925 -21.64 18.21 56.24
N THR A 926 -22.09 16.96 56.25
CA THR A 926 -23.06 16.44 57.23
C THR A 926 -22.38 15.94 58.51
N ALA A 927 -21.04 15.83 58.50
CA ALA A 927 -20.24 15.39 59.63
C ALA A 927 -20.24 16.44 60.75
N GLN A 928 -20.69 16.02 61.94
CA GLN A 928 -20.70 16.88 63.12
C GLN A 928 -19.29 16.96 63.70
N ASN A 929 -18.66 18.14 63.63
CA ASN A 929 -17.42 18.38 64.35
C ASN A 929 -17.71 18.36 65.86
N PRO A 930 -17.05 17.49 66.65
CA PRO A 930 -17.32 17.39 68.09
C PRO A 930 -16.83 18.61 68.87
N PHE A 931 -15.91 19.40 68.30
CA PHE A 931 -15.22 20.49 69.00
C PHE A 931 -15.92 21.83 68.80
N VAL A 932 -16.27 22.47 69.92
CA VAL A 932 -17.06 23.72 69.89
C VAL A 932 -16.27 24.93 69.40
N ASP A 933 -14.94 24.88 69.41
CA ASP A 933 -14.04 25.91 68.89
C ASP A 933 -13.69 25.75 67.40
N MET A 934 -14.31 24.77 66.70
CA MET A 934 -14.05 24.48 65.28
C MET A 934 -15.19 24.84 64.33
N THR A 935 -16.35 25.28 64.80
CA THR A 935 -17.58 25.46 63.99
C THR A 935 -17.44 26.41 62.78
N ALA A 936 -16.47 27.34 62.79
CA ALA A 936 -16.18 28.24 61.66
C ALA A 936 -14.67 28.30 61.32
N HIS A 937 -13.89 27.33 61.81
CA HIS A 937 -12.44 27.33 61.62
C HIS A 937 -12.05 26.59 60.34
N TRP A 938 -11.07 27.10 59.60
CA TRP A 938 -10.65 26.54 58.29
C TRP A 938 -10.19 25.07 58.38
N ALA A 939 -9.63 24.67 59.52
CA ALA A 939 -9.18 23.29 59.76
C ALA A 939 -10.31 22.32 60.18
N SER A 940 -11.55 22.80 60.30
CA SER A 940 -12.68 21.99 60.78
C SER A 940 -12.82 20.65 60.05
N PRO A 941 -12.82 20.60 58.69
CA PRO A 941 -12.97 19.32 57.99
C PRO A 941 -11.87 18.31 58.32
N TYR A 942 -10.61 18.75 58.39
CA TYR A 942 -9.47 17.90 58.71
C TYR A 942 -9.53 17.38 60.15
N THR A 943 -9.91 18.24 61.10
CA THR A 943 -10.04 17.84 62.49
C THR A 943 -11.20 16.88 62.73
N THR A 944 -12.31 17.03 62.00
CA THR A 944 -13.43 16.09 62.06
C THR A 944 -12.98 14.71 61.59
N TYR A 945 -12.29 14.63 60.45
CA TYR A 945 -11.73 13.37 59.94
C TYR A 945 -10.80 12.70 60.97
N LEU A 946 -9.85 13.45 61.53
CA LEU A 946 -8.89 12.92 62.50
C LEU A 946 -9.54 12.52 63.83
N TYR A 947 -10.68 13.11 64.18
CA TYR A 947 -11.43 12.69 65.36
C TYR A 947 -12.15 11.36 65.09
N ASP A 948 -12.82 11.25 63.94
CA ASP A 948 -13.54 10.05 63.54
C ASP A 948 -12.60 8.85 63.35
N SER A 949 -11.35 9.08 62.94
CA SER A 949 -10.29 8.05 62.87
C SER A 949 -9.58 7.79 64.21
N GLY A 950 -9.97 8.46 65.29
CA GLY A 950 -9.43 8.25 66.64
C GLY A 950 -8.05 8.87 66.89
N VAL A 951 -7.52 9.64 65.93
CA VAL A 951 -6.21 10.32 66.04
C VAL A 951 -6.25 11.45 67.07
N VAL A 952 -7.34 12.24 67.09
CA VAL A 952 -7.52 13.37 68.03
C VAL A 952 -8.76 13.17 68.91
N GLN A 953 -8.70 13.64 70.17
CA GLN A 953 -9.80 13.47 71.15
C GLN A 953 -10.19 14.78 71.88
N GLY A 954 -9.46 15.88 71.65
CA GLY A 954 -9.70 17.19 72.27
C GLY A 954 -9.44 17.23 73.79
N VAL A 955 -9.80 18.35 74.42
CA VAL A 955 -9.77 18.54 75.88
C VAL A 955 -11.16 18.92 76.38
N ASP A 956 -11.59 18.36 77.52
CA ASP A 956 -12.90 18.64 78.08
C ASP A 956 -13.04 20.12 78.53
N SER A 957 -14.22 20.70 78.31
CA SER A 957 -14.60 22.03 78.84
C SER A 957 -16.08 22.09 79.20
N ASP A 958 -16.48 23.11 79.98
CA ASP A 958 -17.87 23.34 80.37
C ASP A 958 -18.82 23.57 79.16
N ALA A 959 -18.27 23.97 78.00
CA ALA A 959 -19.02 24.21 76.77
C ALA A 959 -19.07 22.98 75.83
N GLY A 960 -18.35 21.90 76.14
CA GLY A 960 -18.07 20.77 75.25
C GLY A 960 -16.57 20.57 75.01
N PRO A 961 -16.14 19.51 74.31
CA PRO A 961 -14.71 19.29 74.05
C PRO A 961 -14.15 20.40 73.14
N LEU A 962 -12.90 20.79 73.39
CA LEU A 962 -12.17 21.80 72.63
C LEU A 962 -11.00 21.16 71.88
N PHE A 963 -10.75 21.57 70.64
CA PHE A 963 -9.57 21.15 69.87
C PHE A 963 -8.35 22.03 70.16
N GLN A 964 -8.55 23.32 70.44
CA GLN A 964 -7.53 24.35 70.57
C GLN A 964 -6.73 24.58 69.26
N PRO A 965 -7.37 24.98 68.15
CA PRO A 965 -6.74 25.04 66.82
C PRO A 965 -5.50 25.91 66.74
N ASP A 966 -5.52 27.09 67.40
CA ASP A 966 -4.45 28.09 67.35
C ASP A 966 -3.35 27.87 68.40
N LYS A 967 -3.45 26.83 69.23
CA LYS A 967 -2.41 26.52 70.22
C LYS A 967 -1.20 25.93 69.49
N ASN A 968 -0.01 26.46 69.77
CA ASN A 968 1.26 25.85 69.38
C ASN A 968 1.38 24.47 70.02
N ILE A 969 1.49 23.44 69.20
CA ILE A 969 1.52 22.05 69.66
C ILE A 969 2.87 21.75 70.31
N THR A 970 2.88 21.01 71.42
CA THR A 970 4.14 20.52 71.98
C THR A 970 4.67 19.32 71.20
N ARG A 971 5.97 19.07 71.27
CA ARG A 971 6.61 17.93 70.61
C ARG A 971 6.05 16.57 71.07
N GLY A 972 5.66 16.45 72.35
CA GLY A 972 4.98 15.26 72.89
C GLY A 972 3.54 15.12 72.42
N GLU A 973 2.79 16.21 72.29
CA GLU A 973 1.45 16.20 71.68
C GLU A 973 1.52 15.81 70.20
N PHE A 974 2.50 16.33 69.47
CA PHE A 974 2.76 16.01 68.07
C PHE A 974 3.12 14.54 67.88
N ALA A 975 4.07 14.01 68.67
CA ALA A 975 4.44 12.60 68.62
C ALA A 975 3.26 11.67 68.91
N LEU A 976 2.39 12.03 69.87
CA LEU A 976 1.17 11.25 70.14
C LEU A 976 0.19 11.28 68.97
N MET A 977 -0.02 12.43 68.34
CA MET A 977 -0.90 12.54 67.17
C MET A 977 -0.37 11.73 65.98
N VAL A 978 0.92 11.83 65.68
CA VAL A 978 1.56 11.09 64.58
C VAL A 978 1.51 9.58 64.84
N ALA A 979 1.85 9.11 66.04
CA ALA A 979 1.84 7.69 66.36
C ALA A 979 0.43 7.08 66.26
N ARG A 980 -0.62 7.83 66.65
CA ARG A 980 -2.01 7.42 66.45
C ARG A 980 -2.43 7.44 64.99
N TRP A 981 -2.00 8.45 64.23
CA TRP A 981 -2.27 8.52 62.79
C TRP A 981 -1.66 7.34 62.04
N MET A 982 -0.46 6.92 62.44
CA MET A 982 0.20 5.70 61.94
C MET A 982 -0.47 4.39 62.41
N GLY A 983 -1.46 4.46 63.32
CA GLY A 983 -2.13 3.28 63.86
C GLY A 983 -1.27 2.43 64.80
N LEU A 984 -0.21 2.99 65.40
CA LEU A 984 0.71 2.24 66.26
C LEU A 984 0.03 1.80 67.57
N ASP A 985 0.24 0.54 67.94
CA ASP A 985 -0.12 0.04 69.27
C ASP A 985 0.90 0.50 70.31
N LEU A 986 0.61 1.61 70.98
CA LEU A 986 1.54 2.26 71.91
C LEU A 986 1.94 1.37 73.09
N ASP A 987 1.10 0.43 73.51
CA ASP A 987 1.39 -0.45 74.65
C ASP A 987 2.50 -1.46 74.31
N SER A 988 2.63 -1.83 73.03
CA SER A 988 3.72 -2.69 72.53
C SER A 988 5.11 -2.05 72.67
N TYR A 989 5.20 -0.74 72.88
CA TYR A 989 6.45 -0.01 73.04
C TYR A 989 6.77 0.36 74.50
N ALA A 990 6.00 -0.15 75.47
CA ALA A 990 6.17 0.21 76.89
C ALA A 990 7.59 -0.09 77.43
N ASP A 991 8.24 -1.13 76.92
CA ASP A 991 9.58 -1.59 77.36
C ASP A 991 10.74 -0.92 76.60
N VAL A 992 10.47 -0.08 75.60
CA VAL A 992 11.52 0.65 74.87
C VAL A 992 12.23 1.64 75.80
N GLU A 993 13.56 1.60 75.81
CA GLU A 993 14.40 2.56 76.53
C GLU A 993 14.70 3.77 75.65
N LEU A 994 14.47 4.97 76.19
CA LEU A 994 14.78 6.23 75.51
C LEU A 994 16.13 6.78 76.00
N PRO A 995 17.03 7.21 75.10
CA PRO A 995 18.33 7.78 75.47
C PRO A 995 18.26 9.26 75.91
N PHE A 996 17.06 9.79 76.18
CA PHE A 996 16.85 11.21 76.43
C PHE A 996 17.22 11.61 77.86
N ALA A 997 18.03 12.66 78.01
CA ALA A 997 18.51 13.13 79.30
C ALA A 997 17.44 13.84 80.15
N ASP A 998 16.34 14.30 79.53
CA ASP A 998 15.20 14.99 80.14
C ASP A 998 13.97 14.09 80.30
N LEU A 999 14.16 12.76 80.37
CA LEU A 999 13.08 11.78 80.41
C LEU A 999 12.14 11.95 81.62
N ASP A 1000 12.65 12.45 82.74
CA ASP A 1000 11.88 12.74 83.96
C ASP A 1000 10.86 13.89 83.78
N THR A 1001 11.05 14.72 82.76
CA THR A 1001 10.13 15.81 82.39
C THR A 1001 9.06 15.39 81.39
N VAL A 1002 9.15 14.19 80.81
CA VAL A 1002 8.21 13.68 79.80
C VAL A 1002 6.91 13.24 80.48
N PRO A 1003 5.75 13.83 80.12
CA PRO A 1003 4.48 13.41 80.68
C PRO A 1003 4.13 11.95 80.33
N SER A 1004 3.55 11.21 81.28
CA SER A 1004 3.21 9.79 81.10
C SER A 1004 2.24 9.54 79.94
N TRP A 1005 1.34 10.48 79.64
CA TRP A 1005 0.35 10.36 78.58
C TRP A 1005 0.93 10.36 77.16
N CYS A 1006 2.14 10.89 76.94
CA CYS A 1006 2.84 10.83 75.64
C CYS A 1006 4.08 9.93 75.65
N LEU A 1007 4.45 9.35 76.80
CA LEU A 1007 5.70 8.61 76.93
C LEU A 1007 5.77 7.42 75.96
N ASN A 1008 4.72 6.59 75.90
CA ASN A 1008 4.68 5.43 75.00
C ASN A 1008 4.67 5.85 73.51
N ALA A 1009 4.07 6.99 73.17
CA ALA A 1009 4.16 7.52 71.80
C ALA A 1009 5.57 7.97 71.44
N MET A 1010 6.25 8.67 72.34
CA MET A 1010 7.66 9.06 72.16
C MET A 1010 8.57 7.83 72.02
N LYS A 1011 8.29 6.77 72.79
CA LYS A 1011 8.96 5.47 72.69
C LYS A 1011 8.75 4.81 71.34
N ALA A 1012 7.49 4.71 70.90
CA ALA A 1012 7.14 4.16 69.59
C ALA A 1012 7.84 4.92 68.46
N MET A 1013 7.70 6.23 68.45
CA MET A 1013 8.28 7.10 67.42
C MET A 1013 9.82 7.04 67.40
N TYR A 1014 10.48 6.82 68.54
CA TYR A 1014 11.92 6.61 68.61
C TYR A 1014 12.33 5.22 68.11
N ALA A 1015 11.59 4.17 68.51
CA ALA A 1015 11.85 2.79 68.09
C ALA A 1015 11.69 2.62 66.56
N GLU A 1016 10.70 3.29 65.96
CA GLU A 1016 10.50 3.34 64.51
C GLU A 1016 11.53 4.25 63.79
N GLY A 1017 12.49 4.84 64.49
CA GLY A 1017 13.54 5.69 63.90
C GLY A 1017 13.08 7.08 63.44
N ILE A 1018 11.79 7.40 63.61
CA ILE A 1018 11.19 8.64 63.14
C ILE A 1018 11.58 9.83 64.05
N LEU A 1019 11.59 9.62 65.37
CA LEU A 1019 11.96 10.61 66.37
C LEU A 1019 13.38 10.36 66.92
N LYS A 1020 14.37 11.15 66.49
CA LYS A 1020 15.79 10.94 66.91
C LYS A 1020 16.25 11.78 68.12
N GLY A 1021 15.39 12.61 68.73
CA GLY A 1021 15.78 13.57 69.78
C GLY A 1021 16.49 14.83 69.27
N SER A 1022 16.78 15.79 70.14
CA SER A 1022 17.50 17.04 69.83
C SER A 1022 18.81 17.10 70.61
N LEU A 1023 19.95 17.25 69.93
CA LEU A 1023 21.26 17.32 70.57
C LEU A 1023 21.50 18.72 71.16
N GLU A 1024 21.80 18.80 72.46
CA GLU A 1024 22.14 20.05 73.15
C GLU A 1024 23.34 19.83 74.07
N GLY A 1025 24.45 20.56 73.85
CA GLY A 1025 25.64 20.42 74.68
C GLY A 1025 26.26 19.01 74.73
N GLY A 1026 26.01 18.16 73.72
CA GLY A 1026 26.51 16.79 73.65
C GLY A 1026 25.60 15.73 74.28
N VAL A 1027 24.43 16.10 74.81
CA VAL A 1027 23.42 15.17 75.33
C VAL A 1027 22.13 15.25 74.50
N LEU A 1028 21.43 14.12 74.39
CA LEU A 1028 20.21 14.01 73.57
C LEU A 1028 18.98 14.32 74.43
N MET A 1029 18.12 15.23 73.96
CA MET A 1029 16.91 15.67 74.66
C MET A 1029 15.64 15.26 73.90
N GLY A 1030 14.60 14.86 74.62
CA GLY A 1030 13.28 14.52 74.08
C GLY A 1030 12.39 15.76 73.88
N ARG A 1031 12.48 16.75 74.77
CA ARG A 1031 11.76 18.04 74.75
C ARG A 1031 10.23 17.93 74.62
N ALA A 1032 9.62 16.96 75.29
CA ALA A 1032 8.19 16.64 75.12
C ALA A 1032 7.22 17.81 75.41
N THR A 1033 7.58 18.72 76.33
CA THR A 1033 6.72 19.85 76.72
C THR A 1033 7.00 21.15 75.94
N ALA A 1034 8.05 21.21 75.13
CA ALA A 1034 8.37 22.37 74.30
C ALA A 1034 7.51 22.39 73.03
N SER A 1035 7.16 23.58 72.54
CA SER A 1035 6.53 23.73 71.22
C SER A 1035 7.50 23.25 70.13
N ILE A 1036 6.99 22.48 69.17
CA ILE A 1036 7.78 21.95 68.06
C ILE A 1036 7.83 22.98 66.92
N SER A 1037 9.00 23.15 66.31
CA SER A 1037 9.15 23.99 65.11
C SER A 1037 8.58 23.30 63.86
N ARG A 1038 8.23 24.09 62.84
CA ARG A 1038 7.76 23.55 61.56
C ARG A 1038 8.81 22.67 60.87
N ALA A 1039 10.09 23.04 60.91
CA ALA A 1039 11.17 22.21 60.34
C ALA A 1039 11.29 20.84 61.04
N GLU A 1040 11.17 20.80 62.37
CA GLU A 1040 11.17 19.54 63.12
C GLU A 1040 9.93 18.69 62.81
N ALA A 1041 8.75 19.31 62.72
CA ALA A 1041 7.51 18.62 62.36
C ALA A 1041 7.60 18.01 60.95
N MET A 1042 8.01 18.80 59.94
CA MET A 1042 8.20 18.31 58.57
C MET A 1042 9.26 17.21 58.47
N THR A 1043 10.34 17.29 59.26
CA THR A 1043 11.35 16.22 59.30
C THR A 1043 10.80 14.91 59.85
N ILE A 1044 9.99 14.97 60.91
CA ILE A 1044 9.33 13.80 61.47
C ILE A 1044 8.35 13.21 60.45
N LEU A 1045 7.52 14.03 59.78
CA LEU A 1045 6.57 13.55 58.78
C LEU A 1045 7.27 12.99 57.54
N GLY A 1046 8.36 13.61 57.09
CA GLY A 1046 9.14 13.16 55.94
C GLY A 1046 9.80 11.81 56.18
N ARG A 1047 10.19 11.48 57.42
CA ARG A 1047 10.73 10.15 57.77
C ARG A 1047 9.70 9.01 57.73
N ILE A 1048 8.41 9.33 57.69
CA ILE A 1048 7.34 8.34 57.55
C ILE A 1048 7.19 7.90 56.09
N GLN A 1049 7.58 8.77 55.16
CA GLN A 1049 7.47 8.54 53.72
C GLN A 1049 8.54 7.53 53.27
N GLY A 1050 8.19 6.73 52.26
CA GLY A 1050 9.20 5.99 51.50
C GLY A 1050 10.19 6.94 50.83
N GLN A 1051 11.37 6.45 50.48
CA GLN A 1051 12.30 7.15 49.59
C GLN A 1051 11.82 7.03 48.13
N GLY A 1052 12.41 7.83 47.23
CA GLY A 1052 12.06 7.82 45.80
C GLY A 1052 11.10 8.91 45.34
N TYR A 1053 10.38 9.57 46.25
CA TYR A 1053 9.54 10.71 45.86
C TYR A 1053 10.36 11.91 45.36
N ILE A 1054 9.74 12.69 44.48
CA ILE A 1054 10.29 13.94 43.96
C ILE A 1054 10.76 14.87 45.09
N ARG A 1055 12.03 15.28 44.99
CA ARG A 1055 12.61 16.32 45.85
C ARG A 1055 12.49 17.65 45.11
N GLN A 1056 11.42 18.37 45.39
CA GLN A 1056 11.18 19.65 44.72
C GLN A 1056 12.09 20.72 45.32
N SER A 1057 12.89 21.37 44.47
CA SER A 1057 13.64 22.56 44.88
C SER A 1057 12.69 23.61 45.46
N LEU A 1058 13.02 24.10 46.67
CA LEU A 1058 12.17 25.03 47.40
C LEU A 1058 12.20 26.42 46.76
N THR A 1059 11.05 26.89 46.26
CA THR A 1059 10.90 28.21 45.62
C THR A 1059 10.39 29.31 46.58
N PHE A 1060 10.27 28.98 47.87
CA PHE A 1060 9.80 29.88 48.91
C PHE A 1060 10.83 30.95 49.25
N SER A 1061 10.36 32.14 49.65
CA SER A 1061 11.25 33.29 49.91
C SER A 1061 12.16 33.11 51.14
N ASP A 1062 11.84 32.17 52.02
CA ASP A 1062 12.58 31.83 53.25
C ASP A 1062 13.15 30.40 53.22
N ALA A 1063 13.29 29.81 52.02
CA ALA A 1063 13.83 28.46 51.85
C ALA A 1063 15.25 28.29 52.43
N ASP A 1064 16.05 29.35 52.41
CA ASP A 1064 17.40 29.40 52.98
C ASP A 1064 17.44 29.26 54.52
N GLN A 1065 16.30 29.44 55.18
CA GLN A 1065 16.15 29.24 56.63
C GLN A 1065 15.88 27.78 57.01
N VAL A 1066 15.64 26.89 56.04
CA VAL A 1066 15.47 25.46 56.31
C VAL A 1066 16.84 24.86 56.68
N PRO A 1067 17.00 24.27 57.88
CA PRO A 1067 18.26 23.68 58.26
C PRO A 1067 18.66 22.51 57.35
N ALA A 1068 19.95 22.32 57.10
CA ALA A 1068 20.45 21.25 56.23
C ALA A 1068 19.95 19.83 56.63
N TRP A 1069 19.74 19.58 57.92
CA TRP A 1069 19.22 18.29 58.41
C TRP A 1069 17.72 18.07 58.12
N ALA A 1070 16.98 19.12 57.79
CA ALA A 1070 15.56 19.08 57.46
C ALA A 1070 15.29 19.16 55.95
N LEU A 1071 16.25 19.70 55.18
CA LEU A 1071 16.04 20.14 53.80
C LEU A 1071 15.43 19.05 52.91
N SER A 1072 16.05 17.87 52.84
CA SER A 1072 15.58 16.78 51.97
C SER A 1072 14.15 16.34 52.30
N TYR A 1073 13.80 16.26 53.59
CA TYR A 1073 12.45 15.90 54.01
C TYR A 1073 11.42 16.98 53.67
N VAL A 1074 11.80 18.25 53.76
CA VAL A 1074 10.93 19.37 53.37
C VAL A 1074 10.71 19.38 51.86
N GLU A 1075 11.76 19.21 51.07
CA GLU A 1075 11.69 19.10 49.61
C GLU A 1075 10.77 17.95 49.16
N THR A 1076 10.88 16.79 49.81
CA THR A 1076 10.00 15.64 49.56
C THR A 1076 8.54 15.95 49.90
N LEU A 1077 8.25 16.52 51.07
CA LEU A 1077 6.87 16.83 51.46
C LEU A 1077 6.23 17.93 50.60
N VAL A 1078 7.03 18.89 50.13
CA VAL A 1078 6.58 19.92 49.17
C VAL A 1078 6.31 19.30 47.81
N GLY A 1079 7.23 18.47 47.32
CA GLY A 1079 7.09 17.76 46.05
C GLY A 1079 5.88 16.84 45.98
N GLN A 1080 5.54 16.20 47.10
CA GLN A 1080 4.32 15.39 47.25
C GLN A 1080 3.03 16.20 47.37
N GLY A 1081 3.11 17.54 47.44
CA GLY A 1081 1.96 18.41 47.65
C GLY A 1081 1.36 18.36 49.07
N ILE A 1082 2.07 17.78 50.04
CA ILE A 1082 1.65 17.73 51.45
C ILE A 1082 1.84 19.10 52.10
N ILE A 1083 2.92 19.81 51.74
CA ILE A 1083 3.27 21.14 52.24
C ILE A 1083 3.25 22.16 51.09
N SER A 1084 2.50 23.26 51.27
CA SER A 1084 2.36 24.34 50.27
C SER A 1084 2.75 25.74 50.78
N GLY A 1085 3.19 25.86 52.04
CA GLY A 1085 3.57 27.14 52.66
C GLY A 1085 2.40 28.12 52.89
N TYR A 1086 2.73 29.38 53.19
CA TYR A 1086 1.82 30.52 53.39
C TYR A 1086 2.35 31.73 52.64
N ASP A 1087 1.59 32.29 51.70
CA ASP A 1087 1.96 33.53 51.01
C ASP A 1087 3.43 33.54 50.52
N ASN A 1088 3.87 32.42 49.92
CA ASN A 1088 5.25 32.16 49.47
C ASN A 1088 6.32 31.99 50.58
N LEU A 1089 5.94 31.56 51.79
CA LEU A 1089 6.84 31.28 52.93
C LEU A 1089 6.61 29.88 53.53
N LEU A 1090 7.67 29.22 54.02
CA LEU A 1090 7.61 27.94 54.75
C LEU A 1090 7.54 28.12 56.27
N ARG A 1091 8.15 29.19 56.79
CA ARG A 1091 8.33 29.52 58.21
C ARG A 1091 8.99 28.39 59.02
N PRO A 1092 10.18 27.89 58.61
CA PRO A 1092 10.76 26.67 59.18
C PRO A 1092 11.08 26.77 60.68
N ASN A 1093 11.41 27.97 61.18
CA ASN A 1093 11.77 28.21 62.58
C ASN A 1093 10.58 28.52 63.50
N ASP A 1094 9.39 28.77 62.93
CA ASP A 1094 8.19 29.08 63.72
C ASP A 1094 7.62 27.82 64.37
N SER A 1095 6.93 27.98 65.49
CA SER A 1095 6.12 26.90 66.08
C SER A 1095 4.93 26.56 65.20
N VAL A 1096 4.57 25.27 65.14
CA VAL A 1096 3.38 24.81 64.41
C VAL A 1096 2.17 24.72 65.34
N THR A 1097 1.01 25.11 64.84
CA THR A 1097 -0.28 25.04 65.55
C THR A 1097 -0.95 23.68 65.36
N ARG A 1098 -1.87 23.34 66.26
CA ARG A 1098 -2.64 22.07 66.18
C ARG A 1098 -3.47 21.97 64.90
N ALA A 1099 -4.04 23.08 64.42
CA ALA A 1099 -4.80 23.12 63.17
C ALA A 1099 -3.94 22.81 61.93
N GLU A 1100 -2.72 23.33 61.89
CA GLU A 1100 -1.79 23.06 60.80
C GLU A 1100 -1.36 21.59 60.76
N VAL A 1101 -1.08 21.00 61.93
CA VAL A 1101 -0.77 19.56 62.03
C VAL A 1101 -1.95 18.72 61.56
N ALA A 1102 -3.18 19.08 61.92
CA ALA A 1102 -4.37 18.36 61.44
C ALA A 1102 -4.46 18.33 59.91
N LYS A 1103 -4.18 19.47 59.25
CA LYS A 1103 -4.11 19.54 57.79
C LYS A 1103 -2.97 18.69 57.23
N MET A 1104 -1.77 18.76 57.81
CA MET A 1104 -0.61 17.98 57.35
C MET A 1104 -0.88 16.47 57.42
N LEU A 1105 -1.43 15.98 58.53
CA LEU A 1105 -1.80 14.57 58.70
C LEU A 1105 -2.90 14.12 57.73
N PHE A 1106 -3.88 14.98 57.43
CA PHE A 1106 -4.89 14.66 56.41
C PHE A 1106 -4.28 14.59 55.00
N PHE A 1107 -3.35 15.49 54.67
CA PHE A 1107 -2.72 15.52 53.34
C PHE A 1107 -1.72 14.38 53.11
N LEU A 1108 -1.28 13.70 54.18
CA LEU A 1108 -0.44 12.51 54.15
C LEU A 1108 -1.17 11.22 53.73
N LEU A 1109 -2.51 11.22 53.69
CA LEU A 1109 -3.33 10.08 53.29
C LEU A 1109 -3.15 9.67 51.82
#